data_AF-A0AAC9W3C8-F1
#
_entry.id   AF-A0AAC9W3C8-F1
#
_cell.length_a   1.000
_cell.length_b   1.000
_cell.length_c   1.000
_cell.angle_alpha   90.00
_cell.angle_beta   90.00
_cell.angle_gamma   90.00
#
_symmetry.space_group_name_H-M   'P 1'
#
loop_
_entity.id
_entity.type
_entity.pdbx_description
1 polymer ?
#
loop_
_entity_poly.entity_id
_entity_poly.type
_entity_poly.pdbx_seq_one_letter_code
_entity_poly.pdbx_strand_id
1 'polypeptide(L)'
;MKSKKVSQKIKTTVSAAVAVTMALPGIANARELPSATYSDASAESVQIQACSNTVDKSILKDLITQAEGLDTSPFSDAGVAFFNAVIASAEAVASDVEATQETIDQQVKLLETSSAALVEKPEDGKIYDGVYSISGRMWHATQDQPSMGNNALAQPMELTVKDGKTSLRIKFQSLTVIGNLTGNLAKLSYFPNVDKETVPNASDAVPVTVESQYDFYDSFNDPNKGTDKNIKGVLYPEYVSMPVDLNDEEIWVQVYVPVMESVSAGSGTQLARLQLDWDTLSQTRGTKTDKTALTDLINQAEQQTQGAASDTVYQVLTQAIASAKSVNMNMNVDQKAVDATVIALQSAIDAMPKAVVVDKSILSAQITSARAIGRDDYSETSYQALQAAIVSAENMYDNPDATEAEVEKQIELIRAAISGLAVKEADKAKLAEKIAEAEAIEGSQYTDDTYNALKETIKSAKGIYDSAAATQEQVNEQVTALESALSNLVERPLDINHLADGIYAVTGDMQKVDKVTPSMSNEAINHTLKLTVEDGKYTLSMDFKGLKISSQFGYLGALKYYKTGYSMDQYGNPIGELADVTAESYQTNEDGTLISDTFGTNYPDIISFEMISEAREDGYVPLQVFVPIMENISAGTGTQSVFLHLDWNSLKKATADDLGFTDTSTPGETEGSGNKTDTGIGNTLKSNSLGKSSSLSSGLSGSGSNLNKNTAAGKNAATGIPGQQGMATAATLCVTALAGAVGFIAKKRKELDSK
;
A
#
# COMPACT_ATOMS: atom_id res chain seq x y z
N MET A 1 62.66 2.19 -34.85
CA MET A 1 62.93 3.57 -34.39
C MET A 1 61.65 4.12 -33.75
N LYS A 2 61.73 4.81 -32.60
CA LYS A 2 61.39 6.24 -32.39
C LYS A 2 60.16 6.80 -33.17
N SER A 3 59.25 7.61 -32.61
CA SER A 3 58.85 7.84 -31.19
C SER A 3 57.64 8.82 -31.08
N LYS A 4 56.84 8.67 -30.02
CA LYS A 4 56.15 9.73 -29.21
C LYS A 4 55.59 11.02 -29.86
N LYS A 5 54.26 11.19 -29.76
CA LYS A 5 53.47 12.30 -29.11
C LYS A 5 52.01 12.28 -29.64
N VAL A 6 50.96 12.84 -29.03
CA VAL A 6 50.53 13.11 -27.62
C VAL A 6 48.99 13.37 -27.72
N SER A 7 48.08 12.69 -27.03
CA SER A 7 47.70 12.70 -25.59
C SER A 7 46.83 13.89 -25.14
N GLN A 8 45.77 13.57 -24.38
CA GLN A 8 44.87 14.45 -23.58
C GLN A 8 43.97 15.49 -24.27
N LYS A 9 42.64 15.27 -24.23
CA LYS A 9 41.75 15.90 -23.22
C LYS A 9 40.36 15.23 -23.15
N ILE A 10 39.84 15.04 -21.92
CA ILE A 10 38.48 14.62 -21.55
C ILE A 10 38.10 15.41 -20.27
N LYS A 11 36.79 15.58 -19.97
CA LYS A 11 36.16 16.52 -18.99
C LYS A 11 36.03 17.95 -19.56
N THR A 12 34.94 18.71 -19.38
CA THR A 12 33.60 18.54 -18.72
C THR A 12 32.57 19.39 -19.52
N THR A 13 31.25 19.53 -19.24
CA THR A 13 30.43 19.43 -18.01
C THR A 13 29.03 18.84 -18.32
N VAL A 14 27.95 19.26 -17.64
CA VAL A 14 26.53 18.83 -17.80
C VAL A 14 25.59 20.06 -17.68
N SER A 15 24.37 19.96 -18.24
CA SER A 15 23.12 20.66 -17.82
C SER A 15 22.61 21.89 -18.61
N ALA A 16 21.29 22.13 -18.45
CA ALA A 16 20.40 23.22 -18.92
C ALA A 16 19.89 23.22 -20.38
N ALA A 17 18.70 23.76 -20.73
CA ALA A 17 17.43 23.93 -19.98
C ALA A 17 16.25 24.37 -20.90
N VAL A 18 15.06 23.80 -20.64
CA VAL A 18 13.65 24.32 -20.77
C VAL A 18 13.33 25.59 -21.60
N ALA A 19 12.46 25.38 -22.61
CA ALA A 19 11.32 26.19 -23.15
C ALA A 19 11.41 27.72 -23.47
N VAL A 20 10.83 28.09 -24.63
CA VAL A 20 10.20 29.40 -24.96
C VAL A 20 8.96 29.15 -25.83
N THR A 21 7.94 30.03 -25.76
CA THR A 21 6.58 29.82 -26.29
C THR A 21 6.10 30.95 -27.23
N MET A 22 5.31 30.59 -28.26
CA MET A 22 4.40 31.42 -29.10
C MET A 22 4.83 32.80 -29.65
N ALA A 23 4.63 32.99 -30.98
CA ALA A 23 4.07 34.23 -31.54
C ALA A 23 3.49 34.02 -32.95
N LEU A 24 2.37 34.69 -33.26
CA LEU A 24 1.78 34.85 -34.61
C LEU A 24 1.39 36.32 -34.80
N PRO A 25 1.46 36.83 -36.05
CA PRO A 25 0.38 37.68 -36.55
C PRO A 25 -0.06 37.30 -37.98
N GLY A 26 -1.27 37.70 -38.39
CA GLY A 26 -1.82 37.43 -39.72
C GLY A 26 -2.68 38.57 -40.28
N ILE A 27 -3.17 38.40 -41.51
CA ILE A 27 -4.04 39.28 -42.32
C ILE A 27 -4.63 38.41 -43.46
N ALA A 28 -5.77 38.68 -44.13
CA ALA A 28 -7.16 38.92 -43.69
C ALA A 28 -8.06 39.12 -44.94
N ASN A 29 -9.06 38.23 -45.18
CA ASN A 29 -10.18 38.35 -46.16
C ASN A 29 -9.79 38.49 -47.68
N ALA A 30 -10.64 38.18 -48.68
CA ALA A 30 -12.09 37.96 -48.70
C ALA A 30 -12.61 37.02 -49.83
N ARG A 31 -13.75 36.37 -49.55
CA ARG A 31 -14.92 36.02 -50.41
C ARG A 31 -14.82 35.32 -51.79
N GLU A 32 -15.70 34.31 -51.87
CA GLU A 32 -16.58 33.87 -52.98
C GLU A 32 -16.13 32.81 -54.00
N LEU A 33 -17.10 31.95 -54.32
CA LEU A 33 -17.04 30.70 -55.11
C LEU A 33 -17.68 30.91 -56.49
N PRO A 34 -17.47 29.99 -57.44
CA PRO A 34 -18.58 29.07 -57.71
C PRO A 34 -18.17 27.58 -57.74
N SER A 35 -19.18 26.71 -57.82
CA SER A 35 -19.11 25.27 -57.53
C SER A 35 -18.84 24.35 -58.72
N ALA A 36 -17.99 23.34 -58.51
CA ALA A 36 -18.11 21.99 -59.07
C ALA A 36 -17.43 21.00 -58.09
N THR A 37 -17.91 19.75 -57.97
CA THR A 37 -17.52 18.83 -56.88
C THR A 37 -17.07 17.45 -57.35
N TYR A 38 -16.10 16.88 -56.62
CA TYR A 38 -15.53 15.52 -56.69
C TYR A 38 -14.86 15.12 -58.03
N SER A 39 -13.61 14.63 -58.03
CA SER A 39 -13.11 13.54 -57.18
C SER A 39 -11.64 13.68 -56.76
N ASP A 40 -11.29 12.98 -55.68
CA ASP A 40 -9.97 12.71 -55.05
C ASP A 40 -8.79 13.69 -55.27
N ALA A 41 -8.52 14.44 -54.21
CA ALA A 41 -7.15 14.71 -53.75
C ALA A 41 -6.68 13.53 -52.87
N SER A 42 -5.39 13.31 -52.59
CA SER A 42 -4.30 14.30 -52.51
C SER A 42 -2.93 13.70 -52.83
N ALA A 43 -2.03 14.56 -53.29
CA ALA A 43 -0.61 14.25 -53.45
C ALA A 43 0.19 14.62 -52.19
N GLU A 44 1.36 14.00 -52.07
CA GLU A 44 2.61 14.50 -51.48
C GLU A 44 2.54 15.61 -50.41
N SER A 45 3.05 15.31 -49.21
CA SER A 45 3.61 16.34 -48.34
C SER A 45 4.93 15.91 -47.70
N VAL A 46 5.98 16.69 -48.01
CA VAL A 46 7.24 16.87 -47.26
C VAL A 46 7.99 15.59 -46.84
N GLN A 47 8.90 15.11 -47.68
CA GLN A 47 10.04 14.33 -47.18
C GLN A 47 10.96 15.22 -46.33
N ILE A 48 10.97 15.01 -45.02
CA ILE A 48 12.13 15.38 -44.20
C ILE A 48 13.16 14.27 -44.42
N GLN A 49 14.19 14.56 -45.21
CA GLN A 49 15.27 13.61 -45.47
C GLN A 49 16.23 13.53 -44.25
N ALA A 50 15.75 12.89 -43.19
CA ALA A 50 16.63 12.30 -42.20
C ALA A 50 17.55 11.29 -42.91
N CYS A 51 18.83 11.25 -42.52
CA CYS A 51 19.73 10.22 -43.01
C CYS A 51 19.30 8.87 -42.41
N SER A 52 18.57 8.07 -43.19
CA SER A 52 18.14 6.74 -42.77
C SER A 52 19.36 5.84 -42.63
N ASN A 53 19.78 5.58 -41.38
CA ASN A 53 20.64 4.45 -41.05
C ASN A 53 19.84 3.13 -41.16
N THR A 54 19.23 2.89 -42.32
CA THR A 54 18.62 1.61 -42.67
C THR A 54 19.68 0.53 -42.59
N VAL A 55 19.54 -0.34 -41.60
CA VAL A 55 20.47 -1.44 -41.34
C VAL A 55 20.48 -2.37 -42.56
N ASP A 56 21.66 -2.80 -43.01
CA ASP A 56 21.74 -3.67 -44.18
C ASP A 56 21.25 -5.09 -43.83
N LYS A 57 20.27 -5.56 -44.60
CA LYS A 57 19.65 -6.88 -44.47
C LYS A 57 19.98 -7.81 -45.63
N SER A 58 20.89 -7.42 -46.53
CA SER A 58 21.31 -8.22 -47.70
C SER A 58 21.74 -9.62 -47.30
N ILE A 59 22.70 -9.72 -46.36
CA ILE A 59 23.25 -10.98 -45.83
C ILE A 59 22.15 -11.87 -45.24
N LEU A 60 21.23 -11.31 -44.45
CA LEU A 60 20.14 -12.07 -43.82
C LEU A 60 19.19 -12.65 -44.89
N LYS A 61 18.84 -11.86 -45.92
CA LYS A 61 17.97 -12.30 -47.02
C LYS A 61 18.64 -13.36 -47.90
N ASP A 62 19.91 -13.17 -48.24
CA ASP A 62 20.70 -14.16 -48.98
C ASP A 62 20.81 -15.49 -48.22
N LEU A 63 20.90 -15.45 -46.88
CA LEU A 63 20.92 -16.66 -46.05
C LEU A 63 19.55 -17.33 -45.92
N ILE A 64 18.45 -16.57 -45.81
CA ILE A 64 17.08 -17.11 -45.85
C ILE A 64 16.86 -17.91 -47.14
N THR A 65 17.15 -17.34 -48.31
CA THR A 65 16.97 -18.04 -49.59
C THR A 65 17.91 -19.23 -49.79
N GLN A 66 19.09 -19.24 -49.15
CA GLN A 66 19.94 -20.43 -49.10
C GLN A 66 19.38 -21.51 -48.17
N ALA A 67 18.69 -21.14 -47.10
CA ALA A 67 18.05 -22.04 -46.15
C ALA A 67 16.77 -22.66 -46.71
N GLU A 68 15.90 -21.86 -47.35
CA GLU A 68 14.71 -22.32 -48.10
C GLU A 68 15.09 -23.33 -49.20
N GLY A 69 16.25 -23.15 -49.84
CA GLY A 69 16.76 -24.00 -50.93
C GLY A 69 17.46 -25.28 -50.48
N LEU A 70 17.51 -25.59 -49.18
CA LEU A 70 18.18 -26.79 -48.66
C LEU A 70 17.27 -28.02 -48.78
N ASP A 71 17.80 -29.13 -49.32
CA ASP A 71 17.11 -30.42 -49.24
C ASP A 71 17.13 -30.92 -47.79
N THR A 72 15.99 -30.81 -47.10
CA THR A 72 15.83 -31.24 -45.72
C THR A 72 15.42 -32.71 -45.58
N SER A 73 15.18 -33.43 -46.68
CA SER A 73 14.64 -34.81 -46.64
C SER A 73 15.50 -35.85 -45.89
N PRO A 74 16.85 -35.80 -45.86
CA PRO A 74 17.64 -36.78 -45.12
C PRO A 74 17.73 -36.48 -43.61
N PHE A 75 17.27 -35.32 -43.11
CA PHE A 75 17.48 -34.91 -41.72
C PHE A 75 16.28 -35.19 -40.80
N SER A 76 16.57 -35.44 -39.53
CA SER A 76 15.59 -35.70 -38.46
C SER A 76 14.49 -34.63 -38.38
N ASP A 77 13.24 -35.06 -38.26
CA ASP A 77 12.07 -34.16 -38.36
C ASP A 77 12.06 -33.07 -37.27
N ALA A 78 12.62 -33.35 -36.09
CA ALA A 78 12.81 -32.36 -35.03
C ALA A 78 13.91 -31.32 -35.36
N GLY A 79 14.98 -31.72 -36.06
CA GLY A 79 16.00 -30.79 -36.57
C GLY A 79 15.44 -29.90 -37.69
N VAL A 80 14.66 -30.49 -38.60
CA VAL A 80 13.99 -29.74 -39.69
C VAL A 80 12.94 -28.77 -39.14
N ALA A 81 12.16 -29.17 -38.13
CA ALA A 81 11.19 -28.28 -37.47
C ALA A 81 11.87 -27.06 -36.79
N PHE A 82 13.03 -27.26 -36.18
CA PHE A 82 13.85 -26.18 -35.61
C PHE A 82 14.43 -25.27 -36.70
N PHE A 83 15.02 -25.83 -37.75
CA PHE A 83 15.57 -25.06 -38.87
C PHE A 83 14.49 -24.19 -39.55
N ASN A 84 13.32 -24.76 -39.80
CA ASN A 84 12.20 -24.03 -40.41
C ASN A 84 11.61 -22.95 -39.48
N ALA A 85 11.60 -23.17 -38.16
CA ALA A 85 11.22 -22.12 -37.20
C ALA A 85 12.21 -20.95 -37.21
N VAL A 86 13.52 -21.24 -37.36
CA VAL A 86 14.55 -20.20 -37.51
C VAL A 86 14.37 -19.41 -38.81
N ILE A 87 14.06 -20.07 -39.94
CA ILE A 87 13.75 -19.37 -41.21
C ILE A 87 12.59 -18.39 -41.01
N ALA A 88 11.48 -18.82 -40.41
CA ALA A 88 10.33 -17.95 -40.15
C ALA A 88 10.64 -16.78 -39.18
N SER A 89 11.54 -16.99 -38.20
CA SER A 89 12.00 -15.93 -37.31
C SER A 89 12.89 -14.91 -38.04
N ALA A 90 13.79 -15.40 -38.91
CA ALA A 90 14.64 -14.58 -39.75
C ALA A 90 13.83 -13.77 -40.78
N GLU A 91 12.78 -14.33 -41.39
CA GLU A 91 11.85 -13.64 -42.28
C GLU A 91 11.12 -12.48 -41.59
N ALA A 92 10.66 -12.70 -40.35
CA ALA A 92 10.03 -11.67 -39.54
C ALA A 92 10.99 -10.50 -39.28
N VAL A 93 12.23 -10.79 -38.83
CA VAL A 93 13.28 -9.78 -38.62
C VAL A 93 13.76 -9.14 -39.93
N ALA A 94 13.74 -9.86 -41.05
CA ALA A 94 14.02 -9.30 -42.36
C ALA A 94 12.98 -8.26 -42.81
N SER A 95 11.72 -8.44 -42.36
CA SER A 95 10.56 -7.61 -42.70
C SER A 95 10.33 -6.42 -41.75
N ASP A 96 10.68 -6.56 -40.47
CA ASP A 96 10.53 -5.52 -39.44
C ASP A 96 11.36 -4.26 -39.73
N VAL A 97 10.73 -3.08 -39.81
CA VAL A 97 11.40 -1.82 -40.15
C VAL A 97 12.29 -1.28 -39.02
N GLU A 98 12.05 -1.67 -37.76
CA GLU A 98 12.82 -1.21 -36.58
C GLU A 98 13.95 -2.18 -36.19
N ALA A 99 14.12 -3.28 -36.92
CA ALA A 99 15.09 -4.35 -36.61
C ALA A 99 16.53 -3.84 -36.49
N THR A 100 17.16 -4.08 -35.34
CA THR A 100 18.53 -3.62 -35.05
C THR A 100 19.60 -4.52 -35.68
N GLN A 101 20.83 -4.02 -35.79
CA GLN A 101 21.98 -4.83 -36.22
C GLN A 101 22.22 -6.02 -35.27
N GLU A 102 22.06 -5.86 -33.94
CA GLU A 102 22.22 -6.97 -32.98
C GLU A 102 21.16 -8.06 -33.24
N THR A 103 19.92 -7.67 -33.55
CA THR A 103 18.83 -8.60 -33.91
C THR A 103 19.12 -9.33 -35.23
N ILE A 104 19.69 -8.63 -36.22
CA ILE A 104 20.07 -9.22 -37.51
C ILE A 104 21.24 -10.21 -37.34
N ASP A 105 22.28 -9.82 -36.60
CA ASP A 105 23.45 -10.67 -36.32
C ASP A 105 23.06 -11.94 -35.53
N GLN A 106 22.10 -11.83 -34.60
CA GLN A 106 21.51 -12.98 -33.89
C GLN A 106 20.78 -13.94 -34.84
N GLN A 107 19.98 -13.43 -35.79
CA GLN A 107 19.27 -14.27 -36.77
C GLN A 107 20.22 -14.92 -37.79
N VAL A 108 21.28 -14.22 -38.21
CA VAL A 108 22.36 -14.81 -39.02
C VAL A 108 23.02 -15.98 -38.27
N LYS A 109 23.41 -15.76 -37.01
CA LYS A 109 23.99 -16.81 -36.14
C LYS A 109 23.02 -17.99 -35.97
N LEU A 110 21.72 -17.74 -35.80
CA LEU A 110 20.70 -18.78 -35.70
C LEU A 110 20.59 -19.61 -36.98
N LEU A 111 20.52 -18.99 -38.17
CA LEU A 111 20.46 -19.70 -39.45
C LEU A 111 21.69 -20.59 -39.67
N GLU A 112 22.90 -20.05 -39.43
CA GLU A 112 24.15 -20.82 -39.57
C GLU A 112 24.21 -22.00 -38.59
N THR A 113 23.86 -21.79 -37.33
CA THR A 113 23.99 -22.81 -36.28
C THR A 113 22.89 -23.87 -36.33
N SER A 114 21.64 -23.50 -36.64
CA SER A 114 20.56 -24.45 -36.85
C SER A 114 20.80 -25.33 -38.09
N SER A 115 21.32 -24.76 -39.19
CA SER A 115 21.75 -25.55 -40.36
C SER A 115 22.88 -26.52 -40.00
N ALA A 116 23.88 -26.07 -39.24
CA ALA A 116 25.00 -26.90 -38.81
C ALA A 116 24.61 -28.01 -37.80
N ALA A 117 23.46 -27.88 -37.12
CA ALA A 117 22.91 -28.84 -36.18
C ALA A 117 21.92 -29.85 -36.81
N LEU A 118 21.71 -29.82 -38.13
CA LEU A 118 20.89 -30.82 -38.83
C LEU A 118 21.56 -32.20 -38.79
N VAL A 119 20.92 -33.13 -38.07
CA VAL A 119 21.35 -34.53 -37.92
C VAL A 119 20.53 -35.43 -38.84
N GLU A 120 21.20 -36.29 -39.60
CA GLU A 120 20.60 -37.25 -40.52
C GLU A 120 19.67 -38.25 -39.79
N LYS A 121 18.61 -38.68 -40.47
CA LYS A 121 17.74 -39.77 -40.00
C LYS A 121 18.55 -41.08 -40.00
N PRO A 122 18.30 -42.00 -39.05
CA PRO A 122 18.81 -43.36 -39.18
C PRO A 122 18.30 -43.99 -40.48
N GLU A 123 19.21 -44.36 -41.39
CA GLU A 123 18.88 -45.15 -42.57
C GLU A 123 18.30 -46.51 -42.15
N ASP A 124 17.22 -46.93 -42.80
CA ASP A 124 16.59 -48.23 -42.56
C ASP A 124 17.50 -49.39 -43.02
N GLY A 125 17.47 -50.51 -42.30
CA GLY A 125 18.36 -51.65 -42.50
C GLY A 125 19.86 -51.39 -42.24
N LYS A 126 20.29 -50.16 -41.95
CA LYS A 126 21.70 -49.84 -41.68
C LYS A 126 22.09 -50.25 -40.26
N ILE A 127 23.12 -51.08 -40.15
CA ILE A 127 23.71 -51.49 -38.88
C ILE A 127 24.84 -50.50 -38.54
N TYR A 128 24.83 -49.97 -37.32
CA TYR A 128 25.75 -48.94 -36.82
C TYR A 128 26.78 -49.54 -35.86
N ASP A 129 27.90 -48.85 -35.65
CA ASP A 129 28.86 -49.20 -34.61
C ASP A 129 28.19 -49.14 -33.22
N GLY A 130 28.30 -50.23 -32.44
CA GLY A 130 27.57 -50.37 -31.19
C GLY A 130 27.51 -51.81 -30.68
N VAL A 131 26.55 -52.05 -29.78
CA VAL A 131 26.21 -53.35 -29.21
C VAL A 131 24.72 -53.60 -29.39
N TYR A 132 24.41 -54.83 -29.76
CA TYR A 132 23.08 -55.32 -30.08
C TYR A 132 22.77 -56.58 -29.26
N SER A 133 21.51 -56.81 -28.95
CA SER A 133 21.01 -58.14 -28.60
C SER A 133 20.60 -58.87 -29.88
N ILE A 134 20.95 -60.15 -30.00
CA ILE A 134 20.51 -61.04 -31.08
C ILE A 134 20.15 -62.41 -30.50
N SER A 135 19.07 -63.03 -30.98
CA SER A 135 18.72 -64.40 -30.61
C SER A 135 19.43 -65.40 -31.52
N GLY A 136 19.50 -66.67 -31.11
CA GLY A 136 20.01 -67.72 -31.98
C GLY A 136 19.77 -69.12 -31.42
N ARG A 137 20.07 -70.13 -32.24
CA ARG A 137 19.87 -71.54 -31.91
C ARG A 137 21.04 -72.37 -32.39
N MET A 138 21.43 -73.35 -31.59
CA MET A 138 22.38 -74.37 -32.01
C MET A 138 21.61 -75.58 -32.55
N TRP A 139 21.74 -75.86 -33.84
CA TRP A 139 21.18 -77.01 -34.53
C TRP A 139 22.17 -78.17 -34.58
N HIS A 140 21.65 -79.40 -34.73
CA HIS A 140 22.45 -80.58 -35.00
C HIS A 140 23.16 -80.46 -36.36
N ALA A 141 24.40 -80.98 -36.47
CA ALA A 141 25.23 -80.87 -37.67
C ALA A 141 24.52 -81.27 -38.98
N THR A 142 23.84 -82.41 -38.98
CA THR A 142 23.28 -83.04 -40.19
C THR A 142 21.80 -83.41 -40.08
N GLN A 143 21.09 -82.89 -39.07
CA GLN A 143 19.68 -83.21 -38.82
C GLN A 143 18.92 -81.92 -38.49
N ASP A 144 17.68 -81.84 -38.93
CA ASP A 144 16.77 -80.72 -38.68
C ASP A 144 16.14 -80.83 -37.28
N GLN A 145 17.00 -80.69 -36.26
CA GLN A 145 16.62 -80.67 -34.85
C GLN A 145 17.62 -79.86 -34.02
N PRO A 146 17.19 -79.22 -32.90
CA PRO A 146 18.10 -78.56 -31.99
C PRO A 146 19.20 -79.49 -31.47
N SER A 147 20.42 -78.97 -31.36
CA SER A 147 21.54 -79.64 -30.71
C SER A 147 21.25 -79.80 -29.21
N MET A 148 21.75 -80.88 -28.60
CA MET A 148 21.78 -81.02 -27.13
C MET A 148 22.59 -79.88 -26.46
N GLY A 149 23.51 -79.24 -27.20
CA GLY A 149 24.24 -78.05 -26.74
C GLY A 149 23.44 -76.74 -26.79
N ASN A 150 22.26 -76.70 -27.42
CA ASN A 150 21.45 -75.47 -27.56
C ASN A 150 21.14 -74.82 -26.21
N ASN A 151 20.73 -75.63 -25.23
CA ASN A 151 20.33 -75.13 -23.92
C ASN A 151 21.51 -74.67 -23.06
N ALA A 152 22.75 -74.89 -23.52
CA ALA A 152 23.96 -74.33 -22.92
C ALA A 152 24.19 -72.86 -23.31
N LEU A 153 23.48 -72.33 -24.33
CA LEU A 153 23.60 -70.93 -24.74
C LEU A 153 22.51 -70.10 -24.06
N ALA A 154 22.89 -69.13 -23.23
CA ALA A 154 21.94 -68.14 -22.73
C ALA A 154 21.47 -67.21 -23.87
N GLN A 155 20.24 -66.72 -23.78
CA GLN A 155 19.60 -65.87 -24.79
C GLN A 155 19.01 -64.60 -24.15
N PRO A 156 19.04 -63.44 -24.84
CA PRO A 156 19.72 -63.21 -26.11
C PRO A 156 21.25 -63.21 -25.96
N MET A 157 21.96 -63.36 -27.06
CA MET A 157 23.40 -63.19 -27.17
C MET A 157 23.73 -61.71 -27.47
N GLU A 158 24.98 -61.31 -27.23
CA GLU A 158 25.44 -59.93 -27.40
C GLU A 158 26.28 -59.84 -28.69
N LEU A 159 25.87 -59.03 -29.66
CA LEU A 159 26.62 -58.78 -30.90
C LEU A 159 27.24 -57.39 -30.85
N THR A 160 28.57 -57.30 -30.90
CA THR A 160 29.29 -56.02 -31.01
C THR A 160 29.65 -55.76 -32.47
N VAL A 161 29.26 -54.58 -32.96
CA VAL A 161 29.62 -54.05 -34.29
C VAL A 161 30.63 -52.93 -34.08
N LYS A 162 31.78 -53.00 -34.76
CA LYS A 162 32.76 -51.91 -34.74
C LYS A 162 33.62 -51.85 -36.00
N ASP A 163 33.81 -50.67 -36.57
CA ASP A 163 34.63 -50.44 -37.77
C ASP A 163 34.21 -51.38 -38.93
N GLY A 164 32.91 -51.69 -39.03
CA GLY A 164 32.33 -52.64 -40.00
C GLY A 164 32.58 -54.12 -39.71
N LYS A 165 33.07 -54.48 -38.51
CA LYS A 165 33.36 -55.86 -38.09
C LYS A 165 32.44 -56.29 -36.96
N THR A 166 32.04 -57.56 -36.97
CA THR A 166 31.14 -58.15 -35.97
C THR A 166 31.80 -59.19 -35.09
N SER A 167 31.52 -59.13 -33.79
CA SER A 167 31.94 -60.11 -32.80
C SER A 167 30.73 -60.55 -31.98
N LEU A 168 30.37 -61.82 -32.08
CA LEU A 168 29.32 -62.43 -31.27
C LEU A 168 29.90 -62.85 -29.92
N ARG A 169 29.19 -62.50 -28.87
CA ARG A 169 29.52 -62.78 -27.49
C ARG A 169 28.41 -63.60 -26.85
N ILE A 170 28.75 -64.81 -26.46
CA ILE A 170 27.81 -65.80 -25.95
C ILE A 170 28.10 -66.04 -24.47
N LYS A 171 27.07 -65.96 -23.63
CA LYS A 171 27.15 -66.49 -22.26
C LYS A 171 26.73 -67.96 -22.28
N PHE A 172 27.54 -68.82 -21.68
CA PHE A 172 27.15 -70.20 -21.41
C PHE A 172 26.39 -70.34 -20.09
N GLN A 173 25.66 -71.44 -19.97
CA GLN A 173 24.93 -71.85 -18.78
C GLN A 173 24.93 -73.38 -18.68
N SER A 174 24.66 -73.91 -17.48
CA SER A 174 24.58 -75.35 -17.26
C SER A 174 23.44 -75.98 -18.07
N LEU A 175 23.73 -77.12 -18.69
CA LEU A 175 22.83 -77.85 -19.58
C LEU A 175 22.32 -79.12 -18.90
N THR A 176 21.03 -79.42 -19.05
CA THR A 176 20.44 -80.70 -18.66
C THR A 176 20.26 -81.56 -19.91
N VAL A 177 20.89 -82.74 -19.90
CA VAL A 177 20.82 -83.76 -20.94
C VAL A 177 20.04 -84.99 -20.46
N ILE A 178 20.04 -86.04 -21.27
CA ILE A 178 19.23 -87.25 -21.12
C ILE A 178 19.34 -87.82 -19.69
N GLY A 179 18.20 -88.13 -19.07
CA GLY A 179 18.14 -88.78 -17.75
C GLY A 179 18.38 -87.85 -16.55
N ASN A 180 18.13 -86.54 -16.69
CA ASN A 180 18.42 -85.51 -15.68
C ASN A 180 19.92 -85.33 -15.35
N LEU A 181 20.81 -85.86 -16.21
CA LEU A 181 22.24 -85.58 -16.13
C LEU A 181 22.47 -84.10 -16.44
N THR A 182 23.18 -83.40 -15.54
CA THR A 182 23.58 -82.01 -15.74
C THR A 182 25.06 -81.93 -16.09
N GLY A 183 25.44 -80.90 -16.83
CA GLY A 183 26.82 -80.61 -17.19
C GLY A 183 26.97 -79.18 -17.68
N ASN A 184 28.13 -78.88 -18.26
CA ASN A 184 28.46 -77.57 -18.81
C ASN A 184 29.17 -77.73 -20.16
N LEU A 185 29.07 -76.71 -21.02
CA LEU A 185 29.83 -76.65 -22.27
C LEU A 185 31.26 -76.21 -21.96
N ALA A 186 32.24 -77.08 -22.18
CA ALA A 186 33.62 -76.85 -21.74
C ALA A 186 34.53 -76.26 -22.82
N LYS A 187 34.22 -76.49 -24.10
CA LYS A 187 34.90 -75.86 -25.25
C LYS A 187 33.87 -75.58 -26.34
N LEU A 188 34.04 -74.45 -27.02
CA LEU A 188 33.40 -74.13 -28.28
C LEU A 188 34.52 -73.75 -29.27
N SER A 189 34.36 -74.15 -30.51
CA SER A 189 35.20 -73.74 -31.65
C SER A 189 34.29 -73.43 -32.83
N TYR A 190 34.77 -72.62 -33.77
CA TYR A 190 34.07 -72.23 -34.99
C TYR A 190 34.95 -72.50 -36.22
N PHE A 191 34.33 -72.57 -37.40
CA PHE A 191 35.03 -72.91 -38.64
C PHE A 191 35.02 -71.74 -39.63
N PRO A 192 36.05 -70.86 -39.61
CA PRO A 192 36.10 -69.71 -40.51
C PRO A 192 36.40 -70.12 -41.95
N ASN A 193 35.72 -69.48 -42.92
CA ASN A 193 35.88 -69.70 -44.37
C ASN A 193 35.49 -71.10 -44.88
N VAL A 194 34.60 -71.81 -44.18
CA VAL A 194 34.05 -73.09 -44.67
C VAL A 194 32.75 -72.84 -45.45
N ASP A 195 32.58 -73.55 -46.56
CA ASP A 195 31.34 -73.56 -47.35
C ASP A 195 30.18 -74.14 -46.53
N LYS A 196 29.06 -73.42 -46.45
CA LYS A 196 27.91 -73.77 -45.59
C LYS A 196 27.34 -75.15 -45.88
N GLU A 197 27.33 -75.58 -47.15
CA GLU A 197 26.81 -76.90 -47.55
C GLU A 197 27.77 -78.05 -47.22
N THR A 198 29.03 -77.75 -46.87
CA THR A 198 30.08 -78.74 -46.62
C THR A 198 30.34 -78.92 -45.13
N VAL A 199 30.13 -80.13 -44.61
CA VAL A 199 30.47 -80.48 -43.22
C VAL A 199 32.00 -80.35 -43.01
N PRO A 200 32.48 -79.51 -42.07
CA PRO A 200 33.91 -79.26 -41.88
C PRO A 200 34.68 -80.45 -41.31
N ASN A 201 35.99 -80.54 -41.61
CA ASN A 201 36.87 -81.47 -40.91
C ASN A 201 37.08 -80.96 -39.47
N ALA A 202 36.92 -81.85 -38.48
CA ALA A 202 37.06 -81.50 -37.07
C ALA A 202 38.45 -80.94 -36.66
N SER A 203 39.48 -81.11 -37.50
CA SER A 203 40.83 -80.55 -37.36
C SER A 203 40.89 -79.04 -37.59
N ASP A 204 39.96 -78.49 -38.36
CA ASP A 204 40.05 -77.15 -38.92
C ASP A 204 39.36 -76.11 -38.01
N ALA A 205 39.00 -76.53 -36.79
CA ALA A 205 38.24 -75.79 -35.81
C ALA A 205 39.12 -74.75 -35.08
N VAL A 206 38.74 -73.48 -35.16
CA VAL A 206 39.39 -72.40 -34.41
C VAL A 206 38.67 -72.23 -33.07
N PRO A 207 39.37 -72.30 -31.92
CA PRO A 207 38.74 -72.12 -30.62
C PRO A 207 38.21 -70.70 -30.45
N VAL A 208 37.07 -70.55 -29.78
CA VAL A 208 36.56 -69.22 -29.39
C VAL A 208 37.47 -68.58 -28.34
N THR A 209 37.45 -67.25 -28.25
CA THR A 209 38.11 -66.52 -27.16
C THR A 209 37.30 -66.71 -25.88
N VAL A 210 37.94 -67.12 -24.79
CA VAL A 210 37.29 -67.18 -23.47
C VAL A 210 37.52 -65.85 -22.74
N GLU A 211 36.43 -65.18 -22.36
CA GLU A 211 36.50 -63.88 -21.65
C GLU A 211 36.47 -64.05 -20.13
N SER A 212 35.63 -64.96 -19.63
CA SER A 212 35.56 -65.33 -18.22
C SER A 212 35.27 -66.83 -18.06
N GLN A 213 35.57 -67.36 -16.89
CA GLN A 213 35.32 -68.74 -16.50
C GLN A 213 34.56 -68.78 -15.18
N TYR A 214 33.74 -69.81 -15.01
CA TYR A 214 33.08 -70.11 -13.74
C TYR A 214 34.09 -70.59 -12.69
N ASP A 215 34.08 -70.00 -11.49
CA ASP A 215 34.90 -70.41 -10.35
C ASP A 215 34.29 -71.62 -9.61
N PHE A 216 34.10 -72.74 -10.32
CA PHE A 216 33.75 -74.02 -9.71
C PHE A 216 34.36 -75.22 -10.44
N TYR A 217 34.54 -76.30 -9.68
CA TYR A 217 34.89 -77.62 -10.21
C TYR A 217 33.80 -78.64 -9.93
N ASP A 218 33.65 -79.61 -10.82
CA ASP A 218 32.77 -80.77 -10.72
C ASP A 218 33.56 -82.09 -10.88
N SER A 219 32.85 -83.22 -10.98
CA SER A 219 33.43 -84.55 -11.13
C SER A 219 34.28 -84.73 -12.40
N PHE A 220 34.08 -83.91 -13.43
CA PHE A 220 34.80 -84.01 -14.70
C PHE A 220 36.08 -83.17 -14.67
N ASN A 221 36.02 -81.94 -14.18
CA ASN A 221 37.14 -80.98 -14.27
C ASN A 221 38.00 -80.80 -12.98
N ASP A 222 37.65 -81.37 -11.81
CA ASP A 222 38.45 -81.25 -10.57
C ASP A 222 39.96 -81.53 -10.81
N PRO A 223 40.90 -80.66 -10.39
CA PRO A 223 42.32 -80.80 -10.72
C PRO A 223 42.95 -82.12 -10.26
N ASN A 224 42.44 -82.71 -9.19
CA ASN A 224 42.93 -83.94 -8.59
C ASN A 224 42.07 -85.15 -8.99
N LYS A 225 40.74 -85.01 -8.92
CA LYS A 225 39.75 -86.10 -9.03
C LYS A 225 39.03 -86.15 -10.37
N GLY A 226 39.13 -85.11 -11.20
CA GLY A 226 38.44 -84.97 -12.48
C GLY A 226 38.59 -86.21 -13.35
N THR A 227 37.45 -86.73 -13.83
CA THR A 227 37.35 -87.96 -14.61
C THR A 227 37.65 -87.74 -16.09
N ASP A 228 37.43 -86.53 -16.61
CA ASP A 228 37.69 -86.18 -18.00
C ASP A 228 39.10 -85.60 -18.18
N LYS A 229 39.96 -86.32 -18.90
CA LYS A 229 41.35 -85.95 -19.17
C LYS A 229 41.48 -84.71 -20.05
N ASN A 230 40.47 -84.37 -20.84
CA ASN A 230 40.52 -83.30 -21.85
C ASN A 230 40.32 -81.90 -21.26
N ILE A 231 39.86 -81.83 -20.01
CA ILE A 231 39.45 -80.60 -19.28
C ILE A 231 39.82 -80.64 -17.78
N LYS A 232 40.60 -81.63 -17.34
CA LYS A 232 41.04 -81.74 -15.94
C LYS A 232 41.88 -80.54 -15.51
N GLY A 233 41.48 -79.88 -14.42
CA GLY A 233 42.10 -78.65 -13.94
C GLY A 233 41.74 -77.40 -14.75
N VAL A 234 40.76 -77.48 -15.66
CA VAL A 234 40.30 -76.36 -16.49
C VAL A 234 38.89 -75.94 -16.08
N LEU A 235 38.74 -74.69 -15.65
CA LEU A 235 37.43 -74.12 -15.32
C LEU A 235 36.54 -73.97 -16.57
N TYR A 236 35.23 -74.13 -16.41
CA TYR A 236 34.28 -73.98 -17.51
C TYR A 236 34.20 -72.51 -17.99
N PRO A 237 34.20 -72.22 -19.30
CA PRO A 237 33.95 -70.88 -19.81
C PRO A 237 32.54 -70.40 -19.42
N GLU A 238 32.43 -69.14 -19.02
CA GLU A 238 31.15 -68.47 -18.73
C GLU A 238 30.77 -67.51 -19.88
N TYR A 239 31.70 -66.70 -20.38
CA TYR A 239 31.50 -65.83 -21.56
C TYR A 239 32.56 -66.13 -22.63
N VAL A 240 32.14 -66.16 -23.90
CA VAL A 240 33.02 -66.40 -25.05
C VAL A 240 32.83 -65.42 -26.21
N SER A 241 33.95 -64.88 -26.70
CA SER A 241 34.18 -64.12 -27.93
C SER A 241 34.33 -64.96 -29.23
N MET A 242 33.57 -64.74 -30.30
CA MET A 242 33.99 -65.15 -31.66
C MET A 242 33.58 -64.15 -32.75
N PRO A 243 34.40 -63.94 -33.79
CA PRO A 243 33.99 -63.14 -34.95
C PRO A 243 32.88 -63.87 -35.72
N VAL A 244 31.96 -63.08 -36.29
CA VAL A 244 30.90 -63.56 -37.18
C VAL A 244 30.72 -62.56 -38.32
N ASP A 245 30.29 -63.00 -39.50
CA ASP A 245 29.97 -62.09 -40.59
C ASP A 245 28.53 -61.54 -40.45
N LEU A 246 28.29 -60.34 -41.00
CA LEU A 246 26.98 -59.70 -40.96
C LEU A 246 25.98 -60.44 -41.85
N ASN A 247 24.77 -60.66 -41.33
CA ASN A 247 23.71 -61.44 -41.96
C ASN A 247 24.11 -62.91 -42.24
N ASP A 248 25.09 -63.45 -41.48
CA ASP A 248 25.44 -64.86 -41.58
C ASP A 248 24.35 -65.74 -40.95
N GLU A 249 23.55 -66.39 -41.80
CA GLU A 249 22.45 -67.26 -41.41
C GLU A 249 22.89 -68.48 -40.58
N GLU A 250 24.08 -69.03 -40.81
CA GLU A 250 24.50 -70.31 -40.21
C GLU A 250 26.02 -70.48 -40.14
N ILE A 251 26.52 -70.53 -38.90
CA ILE A 251 27.94 -70.64 -38.55
C ILE A 251 28.23 -72.08 -38.10
N TRP A 252 29.13 -72.78 -38.78
CA TRP A 252 29.61 -74.09 -38.33
C TRP A 252 30.40 -73.97 -37.02
N VAL A 253 30.06 -74.82 -36.03
CA VAL A 253 30.71 -74.86 -34.72
C VAL A 253 31.01 -76.30 -34.25
N GLN A 254 31.97 -76.44 -33.34
CA GLN A 254 32.29 -77.68 -32.63
C GLN A 254 32.17 -77.46 -31.12
N VAL A 255 31.43 -78.33 -30.45
CA VAL A 255 31.18 -78.28 -29.00
C VAL A 255 31.87 -79.43 -28.28
N TYR A 256 32.34 -79.18 -27.05
CA TYR A 256 32.84 -80.22 -26.14
C TYR A 256 32.09 -80.24 -24.80
N VAL A 257 31.39 -81.34 -24.52
CA VAL A 257 30.54 -81.53 -23.32
C VAL A 257 31.05 -82.75 -22.51
N PRO A 258 31.74 -82.55 -21.37
CA PRO A 258 32.41 -83.63 -20.63
C PRO A 258 31.49 -84.76 -20.14
N VAL A 259 30.26 -84.43 -19.72
CA VAL A 259 29.29 -85.44 -19.30
C VAL A 259 28.94 -86.41 -20.43
N MET A 260 28.90 -85.95 -21.69
CA MET A 260 28.63 -86.83 -22.84
C MET A 260 29.82 -87.75 -23.15
N GLU A 261 31.06 -87.27 -22.99
CA GLU A 261 32.27 -88.11 -23.10
C GLU A 261 32.27 -89.23 -22.05
N SER A 262 31.79 -88.93 -20.84
CA SER A 262 31.70 -89.90 -19.74
C SER A 262 30.62 -90.97 -19.95
N VAL A 263 29.56 -90.65 -20.71
CA VAL A 263 28.49 -91.60 -21.09
C VAL A 263 28.96 -92.51 -22.22
N SER A 264 29.71 -91.98 -23.19
CA SER A 264 30.33 -92.76 -24.26
C SER A 264 31.54 -92.03 -24.83
N ALA A 265 32.71 -92.68 -24.83
CA ALA A 265 33.94 -92.10 -25.35
C ALA A 265 33.80 -91.70 -26.83
N GLY A 266 34.29 -90.51 -27.17
CA GLY A 266 34.11 -89.84 -28.44
C GLY A 266 32.79 -89.04 -28.57
N SER A 267 31.80 -89.26 -27.69
CA SER A 267 30.51 -88.55 -27.77
C SER A 267 30.56 -87.13 -27.20
N GLY A 268 31.61 -86.76 -26.46
CA GLY A 268 31.76 -85.42 -25.89
C GLY A 268 32.03 -84.33 -26.92
N THR A 269 32.74 -84.66 -28.01
CA THR A 269 33.00 -83.73 -29.12
C THR A 269 31.96 -83.90 -30.20
N GLN A 270 31.23 -82.84 -30.55
CA GLN A 270 30.24 -82.88 -31.63
C GLN A 270 30.36 -81.66 -32.54
N LEU A 271 30.05 -81.84 -33.83
CA LEU A 271 29.76 -80.74 -34.73
C LEU A 271 28.30 -80.26 -34.52
N ALA A 272 28.08 -78.97 -34.70
CA ALA A 272 26.78 -78.33 -34.65
C ALA A 272 26.78 -77.08 -35.54
N ARG A 273 25.61 -76.48 -35.73
CA ARG A 273 25.42 -75.29 -36.58
C ARG A 273 24.76 -74.21 -35.73
N LEU A 274 25.40 -73.05 -35.58
CA LEU A 274 24.85 -71.91 -34.86
C LEU A 274 24.14 -70.99 -35.84
N GLN A 275 22.81 -70.98 -35.78
CA GLN A 275 21.96 -70.07 -36.54
C GLN A 275 21.70 -68.80 -35.72
N LEU A 276 21.85 -67.64 -36.35
CA LEU A 276 21.55 -66.34 -35.77
C LEU A 276 20.23 -65.81 -36.33
N ASP A 277 19.39 -65.30 -35.44
CA ASP A 277 18.05 -64.81 -35.74
C ASP A 277 18.12 -63.29 -35.96
N TRP A 278 18.53 -62.90 -37.17
CA TRP A 278 18.80 -61.51 -37.54
C TRP A 278 17.55 -60.61 -37.49
N ASP A 279 16.34 -61.17 -37.61
CA ASP A 279 15.08 -60.45 -37.40
C ASP A 279 14.88 -60.01 -35.93
N THR A 280 15.63 -60.61 -34.99
CA THR A 280 15.65 -60.19 -33.57
C THR A 280 16.78 -59.23 -33.20
N LEU A 281 17.57 -58.77 -34.18
CA LEU A 281 18.68 -57.85 -33.96
C LEU A 281 18.17 -56.48 -33.46
N SER A 282 18.50 -56.12 -32.22
CA SER A 282 18.06 -54.86 -31.60
C SER A 282 19.21 -54.13 -30.91
N GLN A 283 19.40 -52.84 -31.20
CA GLN A 283 20.53 -52.07 -30.69
C GLN A 283 20.31 -51.71 -29.21
N THR A 284 21.23 -52.15 -28.34
CA THR A 284 21.17 -51.89 -26.89
C THR A 284 22.13 -50.78 -26.46
N ARG A 285 23.16 -50.48 -27.27
CA ARG A 285 24.09 -49.35 -27.08
C ARG A 285 24.68 -48.94 -28.43
N GLY A 286 24.76 -47.64 -28.72
CA GLY A 286 25.43 -47.13 -29.93
C GLY A 286 26.84 -46.59 -29.66
N THR A 287 27.24 -45.59 -30.42
CA THR A 287 28.51 -44.88 -30.27
C THR A 287 28.57 -44.11 -28.95
N LYS A 288 29.77 -44.04 -28.33
CA LYS A 288 29.95 -43.29 -27.08
C LYS A 288 30.34 -41.83 -27.38
N THR A 289 29.37 -40.93 -27.30
CA THR A 289 29.56 -39.46 -27.25
C THR A 289 29.40 -38.90 -25.83
N ASP A 290 30.00 -37.75 -25.54
CA ASP A 290 29.70 -36.95 -24.36
C ASP A 290 28.51 -36.02 -24.66
N LYS A 291 27.47 -36.09 -23.84
CA LYS A 291 26.25 -35.28 -23.96
C LYS A 291 25.90 -34.51 -22.69
N THR A 292 26.85 -34.37 -21.75
CA THR A 292 26.61 -33.65 -20.48
C THR A 292 26.26 -32.19 -20.76
N ALA A 293 27.08 -31.47 -21.55
CA ALA A 293 26.80 -30.08 -21.90
C ALA A 293 25.47 -29.88 -22.66
N LEU A 294 25.08 -30.83 -23.52
CA LEU A 294 23.79 -30.80 -24.20
C LEU A 294 22.62 -31.02 -23.22
N THR A 295 22.77 -31.94 -22.26
CA THR A 295 21.75 -32.24 -21.25
C THR A 295 21.56 -31.06 -20.29
N ASP A 296 22.65 -30.48 -19.80
CA ASP A 296 22.62 -29.30 -18.92
C ASP A 296 21.97 -28.09 -19.63
N LEU A 297 22.27 -27.89 -20.91
CA LEU A 297 21.71 -26.79 -21.70
C LEU A 297 20.22 -27.01 -22.06
N ILE A 298 19.79 -28.26 -22.30
CA ILE A 298 18.35 -28.60 -22.40
C ILE A 298 17.64 -28.23 -21.09
N ASN A 299 18.19 -28.64 -19.95
CA ASN A 299 17.61 -28.32 -18.64
C ASN A 299 17.51 -26.81 -18.40
N GLN A 300 18.48 -26.01 -18.88
CA GLN A 300 18.45 -24.53 -18.80
C GLN A 300 17.41 -23.92 -19.75
N ALA A 301 17.30 -24.44 -20.97
CA ALA A 301 16.34 -24.00 -21.98
C ALA A 301 14.89 -24.24 -21.54
N GLU A 302 14.62 -25.37 -20.88
CA GLU A 302 13.29 -25.73 -20.36
C GLU A 302 12.81 -24.85 -19.18
N GLN A 303 13.69 -24.03 -18.58
CA GLN A 303 13.28 -23.03 -17.57
C GLN A 303 12.93 -21.66 -18.17
N GLN A 304 13.12 -21.44 -19.48
CA GLN A 304 12.77 -20.18 -20.12
C GLN A 304 11.26 -20.10 -20.34
N THR A 305 10.62 -19.06 -19.82
CA THR A 305 9.24 -18.69 -20.17
C THR A 305 9.24 -17.75 -21.38
N GLN A 306 8.08 -17.59 -22.04
CA GLN A 306 7.98 -16.69 -23.20
C GLN A 306 8.30 -15.23 -22.84
N GLY A 307 7.79 -14.72 -21.71
CA GLY A 307 8.05 -13.36 -21.24
C GLY A 307 7.74 -12.31 -22.32
N ALA A 308 8.74 -11.49 -22.66
CA ALA A 308 8.65 -10.48 -23.71
C ALA A 308 9.01 -10.98 -25.12
N ALA A 309 9.24 -12.28 -25.32
CA ALA A 309 9.53 -12.85 -26.64
C ALA A 309 8.28 -12.91 -27.52
N SER A 310 8.43 -12.53 -28.80
CA SER A 310 7.43 -12.81 -29.83
C SER A 310 7.21 -14.32 -29.97
N ASP A 311 6.00 -14.71 -30.38
CA ASP A 311 5.64 -16.12 -30.61
C ASP A 311 6.64 -16.85 -31.53
N THR A 312 7.18 -16.18 -32.55
CA THR A 312 8.18 -16.75 -33.48
C THR A 312 9.53 -17.04 -32.80
N VAL A 313 10.02 -16.16 -31.94
CA VAL A 313 11.27 -16.36 -31.17
C VAL A 313 11.10 -17.46 -30.11
N TYR A 314 9.96 -17.50 -29.42
CA TYR A 314 9.67 -18.58 -28.47
C TYR A 314 9.42 -19.93 -29.18
N GLN A 315 8.85 -19.91 -30.39
CA GLN A 315 8.76 -21.09 -31.25
C GLN A 315 10.16 -21.61 -31.67
N VAL A 316 11.11 -20.72 -32.02
CA VAL A 316 12.50 -21.11 -32.27
C VAL A 316 13.10 -21.85 -31.06
N LEU A 317 12.95 -21.33 -29.84
CA LEU A 317 13.49 -21.98 -28.65
C LEU A 317 12.83 -23.34 -28.36
N THR A 318 11.49 -23.43 -28.45
CA THR A 318 10.79 -24.70 -28.18
C THR A 318 11.13 -25.79 -29.21
N GLN A 319 11.33 -25.43 -30.49
CA GLN A 319 11.83 -26.38 -31.49
C GLN A 319 13.32 -26.72 -31.30
N ALA A 320 14.15 -25.76 -30.88
CA ALA A 320 15.56 -26.02 -30.53
C ALA A 320 15.66 -27.08 -29.41
N ILE A 321 14.80 -26.99 -28.38
CA ILE A 321 14.71 -27.99 -27.30
C ILE A 321 14.26 -29.36 -27.86
N ALA A 322 13.30 -29.40 -28.78
CA ALA A 322 12.84 -30.66 -29.41
C ALA A 322 13.95 -31.33 -30.25
N SER A 323 14.67 -30.54 -31.05
CA SER A 323 15.85 -30.99 -31.80
C SER A 323 16.94 -31.51 -30.86
N ALA A 324 17.29 -30.73 -29.83
CA ALA A 324 18.30 -31.08 -28.83
C ALA A 324 17.97 -32.39 -28.09
N LYS A 325 16.70 -32.60 -27.71
CA LYS A 325 16.25 -33.86 -27.11
C LYS A 325 16.37 -35.04 -28.08
N SER A 326 16.05 -34.86 -29.36
CA SER A 326 16.23 -35.90 -30.39
C SER A 326 17.70 -36.31 -30.53
N VAL A 327 18.61 -35.33 -30.60
CA VAL A 327 20.07 -35.57 -30.63
C VAL A 327 20.57 -36.20 -29.32
N ASN A 328 20.00 -35.83 -28.16
CA ASN A 328 20.37 -36.42 -26.87
C ASN A 328 19.97 -37.91 -26.81
N MET A 329 18.79 -38.27 -27.32
CA MET A 329 18.30 -39.65 -27.38
C MET A 329 18.94 -40.50 -28.48
N ASN A 330 19.39 -39.92 -29.59
CA ASN A 330 19.98 -40.68 -30.70
C ASN A 330 21.27 -41.40 -30.27
N MET A 331 21.31 -42.72 -30.41
CA MET A 331 22.42 -43.56 -29.96
C MET A 331 23.63 -43.54 -30.89
N ASN A 332 23.48 -43.03 -32.13
CA ASN A 332 24.46 -43.18 -33.21
C ASN A 332 25.00 -41.84 -33.76
N VAL A 333 24.81 -40.73 -33.04
CA VAL A 333 25.43 -39.44 -33.38
C VAL A 333 26.94 -39.44 -33.10
N ASP A 334 27.68 -38.61 -33.83
CA ASP A 334 29.06 -38.28 -33.49
C ASP A 334 29.13 -37.06 -32.54
N GLN A 335 30.31 -36.76 -32.01
CA GLN A 335 30.50 -35.65 -31.08
C GLN A 335 30.28 -34.29 -31.77
N LYS A 336 30.60 -34.17 -33.08
CA LYS A 336 30.47 -32.92 -33.83
C LYS A 336 29.00 -32.52 -33.99
N ALA A 337 28.11 -33.49 -34.20
CA ALA A 337 26.67 -33.29 -34.19
C ALA A 337 26.18 -32.79 -32.82
N VAL A 338 26.60 -33.44 -31.73
CA VAL A 338 26.27 -33.00 -30.35
C VAL A 338 26.76 -31.57 -30.09
N ASP A 339 28.02 -31.28 -30.39
CA ASP A 339 28.64 -29.96 -30.19
C ASP A 339 27.93 -28.86 -31.02
N ALA A 340 27.55 -29.17 -32.27
CA ALA A 340 26.77 -28.25 -33.11
C ALA A 340 25.37 -27.98 -32.53
N THR A 341 24.70 -29.01 -32.01
CA THR A 341 23.39 -28.87 -31.36
C THR A 341 23.47 -28.06 -30.06
N VAL A 342 24.56 -28.18 -29.28
CA VAL A 342 24.82 -27.30 -28.12
C VAL A 342 24.92 -25.84 -28.57
N ILE A 343 25.69 -25.55 -29.62
CA ILE A 343 25.87 -24.18 -30.14
C ILE A 343 24.55 -23.61 -30.68
N ALA A 344 23.73 -24.43 -31.35
CA ALA A 344 22.45 -24.01 -31.89
C ALA A 344 21.40 -23.76 -30.80
N LEU A 345 21.30 -24.64 -29.79
CA LEU A 345 20.41 -24.43 -28.64
C LEU A 345 20.84 -23.20 -27.82
N GLN A 346 22.14 -22.97 -27.61
CA GLN A 346 22.64 -21.76 -26.96
C GLN A 346 22.27 -20.52 -27.77
N SER A 347 22.32 -20.59 -29.11
CA SER A 347 21.93 -19.48 -29.98
C SER A 347 20.42 -19.18 -29.94
N ALA A 348 19.58 -20.20 -29.69
CA ALA A 348 18.15 -20.00 -29.44
C ALA A 348 17.86 -19.39 -28.07
N ILE A 349 18.66 -19.73 -27.04
CA ILE A 349 18.59 -19.06 -25.72
C ILE A 349 19.10 -17.62 -25.82
N ASP A 350 20.20 -17.37 -26.53
CA ASP A 350 20.80 -16.03 -26.73
C ASP A 350 19.85 -15.05 -27.44
N ALA A 351 18.94 -15.57 -28.27
CA ALA A 351 17.94 -14.81 -29.02
C ALA A 351 16.65 -14.50 -28.23
N MET A 352 16.46 -15.10 -27.06
CA MET A 352 15.38 -14.66 -26.14
C MET A 352 15.69 -13.25 -25.61
N PRO A 353 14.71 -12.35 -25.53
CA PRO A 353 14.92 -11.04 -24.91
C PRO A 353 15.41 -11.20 -23.47
N LYS A 354 16.55 -10.58 -23.15
CA LYS A 354 17.10 -10.56 -21.79
C LYS A 354 16.06 -9.92 -20.86
N ALA A 355 15.67 -10.62 -19.80
CA ALA A 355 14.71 -10.11 -18.83
C ALA A 355 15.21 -8.78 -18.23
N VAL A 356 14.50 -7.69 -18.54
CA VAL A 356 14.81 -6.36 -18.02
C VAL A 356 14.33 -6.29 -16.58
N VAL A 357 15.26 -6.44 -15.64
CA VAL A 357 14.96 -6.26 -14.21
C VAL A 357 14.77 -4.76 -13.96
N VAL A 358 13.52 -4.32 -13.99
CA VAL A 358 13.12 -2.93 -13.74
C VAL A 358 13.52 -2.50 -12.33
N ASP A 359 14.23 -1.37 -12.20
CA ASP A 359 14.62 -0.85 -10.89
C ASP A 359 13.41 -0.24 -10.15
N LYS A 360 12.97 -0.94 -9.11
CA LYS A 360 11.86 -0.50 -8.23
C LYS A 360 12.34 0.25 -6.98
N SER A 361 13.61 0.64 -6.91
CA SER A 361 14.19 1.36 -5.75
C SER A 361 13.42 2.64 -5.41
N ILE A 362 13.05 3.44 -6.42
CA ILE A 362 12.27 4.68 -6.26
C ILE A 362 10.86 4.38 -5.74
N LEU A 363 10.19 3.35 -6.28
CA LEU A 363 8.86 2.91 -5.84
C LEU A 363 8.88 2.46 -4.38
N SER A 364 9.88 1.66 -3.99
CA SER A 364 10.09 1.21 -2.59
C SER A 364 10.31 2.38 -1.63
N ALA A 365 11.09 3.39 -2.04
CA ALA A 365 11.33 4.60 -1.25
C ALA A 365 10.05 5.45 -1.10
N GLN A 366 9.21 5.55 -2.14
CA GLN A 366 7.92 6.24 -2.06
C GLN A 366 6.92 5.51 -1.15
N ILE A 367 6.80 4.17 -1.26
CA ILE A 367 5.97 3.35 -0.35
C ILE A 367 6.40 3.56 1.10
N THR A 368 7.71 3.52 1.36
CA THR A 368 8.28 3.75 2.70
C THR A 368 7.96 5.15 3.23
N SER A 369 8.05 6.18 2.38
CA SER A 369 7.75 7.57 2.73
C SER A 369 6.26 7.78 3.01
N ALA A 370 5.39 7.19 2.18
CA ALA A 370 3.93 7.27 2.32
C ALA A 370 3.44 6.58 3.59
N ARG A 371 3.95 5.36 3.89
CA ARG A 371 3.66 4.61 5.12
C ARG A 371 4.11 5.31 6.41
N ALA A 372 4.98 6.32 6.33
CA ALA A 372 5.45 7.10 7.49
C ALA A 372 4.52 8.29 7.83
N ILE A 373 3.51 8.57 7.00
CA ILE A 373 2.54 9.65 7.23
C ILE A 373 1.49 9.17 8.24
N GLY A 374 1.35 9.87 9.36
CA GLY A 374 0.33 9.58 10.38
C GLY A 374 -1.07 10.00 9.93
N ARG A 375 -2.11 9.33 10.47
CA ARG A 375 -3.51 9.62 10.11
C ARG A 375 -4.07 10.90 10.74
N ASP A 376 -3.70 11.19 11.98
CA ASP A 376 -4.52 12.03 12.86
C ASP A 376 -4.56 13.53 12.48
N ASP A 377 -3.56 13.99 11.73
CA ASP A 377 -3.46 15.36 11.19
C ASP A 377 -4.32 15.59 9.92
N TYR A 378 -4.80 14.52 9.27
CA TYR A 378 -5.42 14.58 7.94
C TYR A 378 -6.90 14.19 7.92
N SER A 379 -7.60 14.63 6.88
CA SER A 379 -8.98 14.25 6.61
C SER A 379 -9.07 12.78 6.16
N GLU A 380 -10.08 12.07 6.66
CA GLU A 380 -10.30 10.64 6.40
C GLU A 380 -10.30 10.32 4.90
N THR A 381 -10.97 11.12 4.07
CA THR A 381 -11.04 10.94 2.62
C THR A 381 -9.66 11.02 1.94
N SER A 382 -8.82 11.99 2.33
CA SER A 382 -7.49 12.15 1.72
C SER A 382 -6.52 11.07 2.21
N TYR A 383 -6.62 10.66 3.47
CA TYR A 383 -5.83 9.57 4.02
C TYR A 383 -6.23 8.21 3.42
N GLN A 384 -7.52 7.96 3.16
CA GLN A 384 -7.97 6.77 2.43
C GLN A 384 -7.43 6.72 0.99
N ALA A 385 -7.33 7.87 0.31
CA ALA A 385 -6.70 7.94 -1.02
C ALA A 385 -5.19 7.59 -0.97
N LEU A 386 -4.46 8.06 0.06
CA LEU A 386 -3.07 7.66 0.31
C LEU A 386 -2.96 6.15 0.53
N GLN A 387 -3.79 5.57 1.40
CA GLN A 387 -3.78 4.14 1.70
C GLN A 387 -4.08 3.28 0.46
N ALA A 388 -5.00 3.71 -0.41
CA ALA A 388 -5.28 3.04 -1.67
C ALA A 388 -4.09 3.10 -2.65
N ALA A 389 -3.41 4.25 -2.74
CA ALA A 389 -2.21 4.40 -3.56
C ALA A 389 -1.03 3.56 -3.05
N ILE A 390 -0.87 3.43 -1.72
CA ILE A 390 0.11 2.55 -1.08
C ILE A 390 -0.14 1.08 -1.46
N VAL A 391 -1.37 0.58 -1.33
CA VAL A 391 -1.72 -0.82 -1.70
C VAL A 391 -1.48 -1.07 -3.20
N SER A 392 -1.83 -0.13 -4.07
CA SER A 392 -1.54 -0.23 -5.51
C SER A 392 -0.03 -0.28 -5.80
N ALA A 393 0.75 0.53 -5.07
CA ALA A 393 2.21 0.57 -5.17
C ALA A 393 2.88 -0.73 -4.69
N GLU A 394 2.37 -1.35 -3.63
CA GLU A 394 2.87 -2.63 -3.12
C GLU A 394 2.61 -3.78 -4.10
N ASN A 395 1.40 -3.87 -4.67
CA ASN A 395 1.09 -4.84 -5.73
C ASN A 395 2.01 -4.68 -6.97
N MET A 396 2.33 -3.43 -7.34
CA MET A 396 3.27 -3.14 -8.43
C MET A 396 4.73 -3.47 -8.07
N TYR A 397 5.10 -3.34 -6.80
CA TYR A 397 6.43 -3.71 -6.31
C TYR A 397 6.65 -5.23 -6.38
N ASP A 398 5.66 -6.02 -5.95
CA ASP A 398 5.76 -7.49 -5.92
C ASP A 398 5.54 -8.18 -7.28
N ASN A 399 4.93 -7.51 -8.28
CA ASN A 399 4.74 -8.06 -9.62
C ASN A 399 6.10 -8.32 -10.36
N PRO A 400 6.50 -9.56 -10.66
CA PRO A 400 7.78 -9.84 -11.33
C PRO A 400 7.85 -9.31 -12.77
N ASP A 401 6.70 -9.19 -13.45
CA ASP A 401 6.59 -8.85 -14.87
C ASP A 401 6.32 -7.36 -15.12
N ALA A 402 6.42 -6.51 -14.09
CA ALA A 402 6.12 -5.08 -14.17
C ALA A 402 7.09 -4.30 -15.08
N THR A 403 6.55 -3.51 -16.01
CA THR A 403 7.34 -2.67 -16.92
C THR A 403 7.79 -1.34 -16.31
N GLU A 404 8.82 -0.69 -16.87
CA GLU A 404 9.30 0.63 -16.43
C GLU A 404 8.17 1.69 -16.46
N ALA A 405 7.32 1.66 -17.49
CA ALA A 405 6.22 2.59 -17.66
C ALA A 405 5.11 2.40 -16.61
N GLU A 406 4.84 1.17 -16.18
CA GLU A 406 3.90 0.87 -15.09
C GLU A 406 4.47 1.29 -13.74
N VAL A 407 5.78 1.08 -13.52
CA VAL A 407 6.47 1.49 -12.30
C VAL A 407 6.50 3.01 -12.16
N GLU A 408 6.87 3.79 -13.20
CA GLU A 408 6.86 5.26 -13.09
C GLU A 408 5.43 5.81 -12.96
N LYS A 409 4.44 5.26 -13.68
CA LYS A 409 3.02 5.62 -13.50
C LYS A 409 2.55 5.37 -12.05
N GLN A 410 2.99 4.29 -11.42
CA GLN A 410 2.66 3.99 -10.03
C GLN A 410 3.41 4.91 -9.05
N ILE A 411 4.63 5.34 -9.39
CA ILE A 411 5.37 6.38 -8.67
C ILE A 411 4.66 7.75 -8.80
N GLU A 412 4.11 8.10 -9.96
CA GLU A 412 3.26 9.30 -10.13
C GLU A 412 2.00 9.23 -9.25
N LEU A 413 1.29 8.11 -9.23
CA LEU A 413 0.08 7.92 -8.42
C LEU A 413 0.32 8.10 -6.92
N ILE A 414 1.42 7.55 -6.38
CA ILE A 414 1.73 7.70 -4.94
C ILE A 414 2.24 9.12 -4.60
N ARG A 415 3.03 9.76 -5.49
CA ARG A 415 3.38 11.20 -5.38
C ARG A 415 2.12 12.06 -5.36
N ALA A 416 1.17 11.80 -6.27
CA ALA A 416 -0.09 12.52 -6.37
C ALA A 416 -0.93 12.36 -5.09
N ALA A 417 -1.05 11.13 -4.56
CA ALA A 417 -1.79 10.87 -3.33
C ALA A 417 -1.17 11.56 -2.10
N ILE A 418 0.16 11.59 -1.98
CA ILE A 418 0.86 12.37 -0.95
C ILE A 418 0.56 13.88 -1.11
N SER A 419 0.60 14.40 -2.34
CA SER A 419 0.30 15.83 -2.59
C SER A 419 -1.18 16.21 -2.43
N GLY A 420 -2.08 15.23 -2.50
CA GLY A 420 -3.53 15.39 -2.31
C GLY A 420 -4.00 15.23 -0.86
N LEU A 421 -3.07 15.07 0.09
CA LEU A 421 -3.38 15.06 1.52
C LEU A 421 -3.95 16.41 1.97
N ALA A 422 -5.15 16.37 2.54
CA ALA A 422 -5.83 17.54 3.07
C ALA A 422 -5.87 17.46 4.60
N VAL A 423 -5.34 18.49 5.26
CA VAL A 423 -5.32 18.62 6.73
C VAL A 423 -6.75 18.56 7.27
N LYS A 424 -6.90 17.98 8.46
CA LYS A 424 -8.19 17.89 9.17
C LYS A 424 -8.69 19.29 9.57
N GLU A 425 -9.90 19.64 9.16
CA GLU A 425 -10.53 20.92 9.53
C GLU A 425 -10.78 21.03 11.04
N ALA A 426 -10.68 22.25 11.57
CA ALA A 426 -10.96 22.55 12.98
C ALA A 426 -12.47 22.60 13.27
N ASP A 427 -12.88 22.07 14.43
CA ASP A 427 -14.23 22.21 14.95
C ASP A 427 -14.46 23.65 15.43
N LYS A 428 -15.32 24.36 14.70
CA LYS A 428 -15.70 25.77 14.93
C LYS A 428 -17.05 25.93 15.63
N ALA A 429 -17.73 24.86 16.04
CA ALA A 429 -19.10 24.94 16.59
C ALA A 429 -19.20 25.88 17.80
N LYS A 430 -18.27 25.75 18.76
CA LYS A 430 -18.19 26.61 19.95
C LYS A 430 -17.84 28.07 19.61
N LEU A 431 -17.06 28.30 18.55
CA LEU A 431 -16.70 29.64 18.12
C LEU A 431 -17.92 30.35 17.50
N ALA A 432 -18.73 29.64 16.71
CA ALA A 432 -20.01 30.17 16.23
C ALA A 432 -20.96 30.52 17.38
N GLU A 433 -21.07 29.63 18.38
CA GLU A 433 -21.89 29.83 19.58
C GLU A 433 -21.46 31.10 20.35
N LYS A 434 -20.16 31.26 20.66
CA LYS A 434 -19.66 32.44 21.39
C LYS A 434 -19.69 33.73 20.57
N ILE A 435 -19.56 33.67 19.24
CA ILE A 435 -19.78 34.84 18.38
C ILE A 435 -21.24 35.29 18.46
N ALA A 436 -22.20 34.36 18.38
CA ALA A 436 -23.63 34.68 18.45
C ALA A 436 -24.06 35.22 19.83
N GLU A 437 -23.51 34.66 20.92
CA GLU A 437 -23.71 35.17 22.29
C GLU A 437 -23.18 36.61 22.44
N ALA A 438 -21.98 36.90 21.91
CA ALA A 438 -21.37 38.21 22.00
C ALA A 438 -22.03 39.27 21.11
N GLU A 439 -22.57 38.90 19.94
CA GLU A 439 -23.31 39.82 19.07
C GLU A 439 -24.72 40.14 19.58
N ALA A 440 -25.25 39.42 20.57
CA ALA A 440 -26.53 39.72 21.21
C ALA A 440 -26.45 40.82 22.28
N ILE A 441 -25.25 41.34 22.61
CA ILE A 441 -25.04 42.32 23.69
C ILE A 441 -25.37 43.75 23.26
N GLU A 442 -26.33 44.38 23.94
CA GLU A 442 -26.72 45.78 23.76
C GLU A 442 -25.71 46.75 24.40
N GLY A 443 -24.95 47.49 23.57
CA GLY A 443 -23.90 48.41 24.05
C GLY A 443 -24.37 49.63 24.83
N SER A 444 -25.66 49.96 24.82
CA SER A 444 -26.24 51.08 25.58
C SER A 444 -26.08 50.89 27.10
N GLN A 445 -26.17 49.65 27.57
CA GLN A 445 -26.16 49.29 28.99
C GLN A 445 -24.74 49.29 29.60
N TYR A 446 -23.70 49.30 28.76
CA TYR A 446 -22.29 49.16 29.16
C TYR A 446 -21.46 50.42 28.87
N THR A 447 -20.29 50.51 29.49
CA THR A 447 -19.28 51.54 29.18
C THR A 447 -18.71 51.35 27.78
N ASP A 448 -18.39 52.47 27.12
CA ASP A 448 -17.94 52.46 25.73
C ASP A 448 -16.61 51.70 25.57
N ASP A 449 -15.69 51.78 26.53
CA ASP A 449 -14.41 51.08 26.52
C ASP A 449 -14.60 49.54 26.51
N THR A 450 -15.37 48.99 27.45
CA THR A 450 -15.55 47.52 27.53
C THR A 450 -16.36 46.99 26.35
N TYR A 451 -17.35 47.76 25.86
CA TYR A 451 -18.12 47.36 24.68
C TYR A 451 -17.31 47.47 23.38
N ASN A 452 -16.39 48.43 23.27
CA ASN A 452 -15.45 48.51 22.14
C ASN A 452 -14.46 47.33 22.15
N ALA A 453 -13.96 46.92 23.31
CA ALA A 453 -13.13 45.72 23.44
C ALA A 453 -13.87 44.44 22.99
N LEU A 454 -15.14 44.28 23.36
CA LEU A 454 -15.97 43.16 22.91
C LEU A 454 -16.12 43.15 21.37
N LYS A 455 -16.44 44.29 20.75
CA LYS A 455 -16.60 44.39 19.28
C LYS A 455 -15.34 44.05 18.49
N GLU A 456 -14.16 44.51 18.92
CA GLU A 456 -12.90 44.11 18.28
C GLU A 456 -12.58 42.61 18.51
N THR A 457 -12.99 42.04 19.64
CA THR A 457 -12.87 40.59 19.91
C THR A 457 -13.79 39.76 19.00
N ILE A 458 -15.05 40.16 18.81
CA ILE A 458 -16.00 39.55 17.86
C ILE A 458 -15.43 39.56 16.43
N LYS A 459 -14.86 40.69 16.03
CA LYS A 459 -14.23 40.89 14.71
C LYS A 459 -13.00 39.99 14.51
N SER A 460 -12.15 39.83 15.54
CA SER A 460 -11.04 38.86 15.55
C SER A 460 -11.54 37.42 15.43
N ALA A 461 -12.54 37.06 16.24
CA ALA A 461 -13.15 35.74 16.25
C ALA A 461 -13.76 35.35 14.89
N LYS A 462 -14.47 36.28 14.23
CA LYS A 462 -15.00 36.08 12.87
C LYS A 462 -13.89 35.86 11.84
N GLY A 463 -12.76 36.57 11.93
CA GLY A 463 -11.61 36.34 11.05
C GLY A 463 -11.04 34.91 11.13
N ILE A 464 -11.06 34.28 12.31
CA ILE A 464 -10.68 32.87 12.49
C ILE A 464 -11.81 31.92 12.08
N TYR A 465 -13.08 32.29 12.32
CA TYR A 465 -14.24 31.50 11.90
C TYR A 465 -14.31 31.35 10.36
N ASP A 466 -14.12 32.44 9.62
CA ASP A 466 -14.18 32.44 8.15
C ASP A 466 -12.92 31.83 7.49
N SER A 467 -11.80 31.72 8.24
CA SER A 467 -10.55 31.18 7.70
C SER A 467 -10.59 29.65 7.53
N ALA A 468 -10.56 29.17 6.29
CA ALA A 468 -10.42 27.75 5.97
C ALA A 468 -9.09 27.11 6.44
N ALA A 469 -8.09 27.94 6.78
CA ALA A 469 -6.78 27.50 7.27
C ALA A 469 -6.63 27.65 8.81
N ALA A 470 -7.71 27.93 9.53
CA ALA A 470 -7.68 28.07 10.99
C ALA A 470 -7.33 26.75 11.69
N THR A 471 -6.36 26.77 12.59
CA THR A 471 -6.03 25.62 13.45
C THR A 471 -7.02 25.50 14.61
N GLN A 472 -7.15 24.30 15.20
CA GLN A 472 -7.99 24.13 16.39
C GLN A 472 -7.51 24.99 17.57
N GLU A 473 -6.20 25.23 17.68
CA GLU A 473 -5.59 26.11 18.68
C GLU A 473 -6.10 27.55 18.53
N GLN A 474 -6.02 28.12 17.32
CA GLN A 474 -6.55 29.46 17.01
C GLN A 474 -8.06 29.57 17.28
N VAL A 475 -8.83 28.53 16.93
CA VAL A 475 -10.27 28.50 17.21
C VAL A 475 -10.55 28.51 18.72
N ASN A 476 -9.79 27.74 19.50
CA ASN A 476 -9.91 27.70 20.96
C ASN A 476 -9.49 29.04 21.61
N GLU A 477 -8.41 29.66 21.13
CA GLU A 477 -7.96 30.98 21.60
C GLU A 477 -9.06 32.04 21.45
N GLN A 478 -9.76 32.08 20.31
CA GLN A 478 -10.84 33.04 20.09
C GLN A 478 -12.09 32.76 20.94
N VAL A 479 -12.39 31.49 21.26
CA VAL A 479 -13.45 31.14 22.22
C VAL A 479 -13.11 31.72 23.60
N THR A 480 -11.91 31.48 24.12
CA THR A 480 -11.47 32.02 25.41
C THR A 480 -11.35 33.55 25.41
N ALA A 481 -10.96 34.16 24.28
CA ALA A 481 -10.95 35.62 24.14
C ALA A 481 -12.35 36.22 24.25
N LEU A 482 -13.36 35.62 23.59
CA LEU A 482 -14.76 36.05 23.69
C LEU A 482 -15.32 35.87 25.12
N GLU A 483 -15.05 34.73 25.75
CA GLU A 483 -15.43 34.47 27.15
C GLU A 483 -14.82 35.50 28.12
N SER A 484 -13.57 35.91 27.89
CA SER A 484 -12.92 36.96 28.67
C SER A 484 -13.43 38.37 28.32
N ALA A 485 -13.86 38.64 27.08
CA ALA A 485 -14.41 39.93 26.71
C ALA A 485 -15.82 40.14 27.28
N LEU A 486 -16.64 39.07 27.29
CA LEU A 486 -17.98 39.05 27.91
C LEU A 486 -17.92 39.25 29.43
N SER A 487 -17.01 38.55 30.12
CA SER A 487 -16.88 38.65 31.59
C SER A 487 -16.25 39.96 32.09
N ASN A 488 -15.65 40.76 31.20
CA ASN A 488 -15.05 42.06 31.51
C ASN A 488 -15.95 43.26 31.11
N LEU A 489 -17.22 43.04 30.78
CA LEU A 489 -18.18 44.13 30.55
C LEU A 489 -18.48 44.89 31.85
N VAL A 490 -18.46 46.22 31.79
CA VAL A 490 -18.79 47.11 32.92
C VAL A 490 -20.01 47.96 32.57
N GLU A 491 -21.03 47.95 33.42
CA GLU A 491 -22.28 48.70 33.23
C GLU A 491 -22.08 50.23 33.25
N ARG A 492 -22.96 50.96 32.55
CA ARG A 492 -22.92 52.42 32.49
C ARG A 492 -23.60 53.02 33.73
N PRO A 493 -22.97 53.95 34.48
CA PRO A 493 -23.61 54.61 35.62
C PRO A 493 -24.80 55.46 35.18
N LEU A 494 -25.81 55.58 36.04
CA LEU A 494 -26.98 56.43 35.82
C LEU A 494 -26.65 57.91 36.10
N ASP A 495 -27.22 58.81 35.30
CA ASP A 495 -27.13 60.26 35.50
C ASP A 495 -28.56 60.83 35.66
N ILE A 496 -28.83 61.44 36.82
CA ILE A 496 -30.12 62.05 37.16
C ILE A 496 -30.57 63.13 36.17
N ASN A 497 -29.66 63.72 35.41
CA ASN A 497 -29.97 64.76 34.42
C ASN A 497 -30.39 64.17 33.06
N HIS A 498 -30.09 62.89 32.82
CA HIS A 498 -30.24 62.21 31.53
C HIS A 498 -30.85 60.80 31.67
N LEU A 499 -31.74 60.61 32.65
CA LEU A 499 -32.49 59.37 32.76
C LEU A 499 -33.44 59.19 31.56
N ALA A 500 -33.50 57.97 31.05
CA ALA A 500 -34.53 57.54 30.12
C ALA A 500 -35.84 57.22 30.86
N ASP A 501 -36.96 57.26 30.15
CA ASP A 501 -38.26 56.95 30.73
C ASP A 501 -38.30 55.55 31.40
N GLY A 502 -38.95 55.48 32.56
CA GLY A 502 -38.97 54.30 33.42
C GLY A 502 -39.04 54.63 34.91
N ILE A 503 -38.89 53.61 35.73
CA ILE A 503 -38.99 53.71 37.19
C ILE A 503 -37.60 53.48 37.80
N TYR A 504 -37.28 54.30 38.79
CA TYR A 504 -36.02 54.31 39.52
C TYR A 504 -36.30 54.38 41.02
N ALA A 505 -35.38 53.85 41.81
CA ALA A 505 -35.38 54.03 43.25
C ALA A 505 -34.22 54.96 43.65
N VAL A 506 -34.51 55.90 44.55
CA VAL A 506 -33.53 56.78 45.17
C VAL A 506 -33.79 56.82 46.68
N THR A 507 -32.74 56.83 47.49
CA THR A 507 -32.84 56.94 48.94
C THR A 507 -33.01 58.41 49.32
N GLY A 508 -33.89 58.71 50.27
CA GLY A 508 -34.05 60.07 50.78
C GLY A 508 -34.46 60.16 52.24
N ASP A 509 -34.19 61.34 52.82
CA ASP A 509 -34.34 61.63 54.25
C ASP A 509 -34.96 63.01 54.46
N MET A 510 -35.85 63.14 55.44
CA MET A 510 -36.44 64.43 55.81
C MET A 510 -35.58 65.13 56.86
N GLN A 511 -35.07 66.30 56.52
CA GLN A 511 -34.16 67.11 57.33
C GLN A 511 -34.81 68.46 57.68
N LYS A 512 -34.28 69.14 58.68
CA LYS A 512 -34.70 70.50 59.06
C LYS A 512 -34.15 71.53 58.06
N VAL A 513 -34.53 72.79 58.26
CA VAL A 513 -34.05 73.95 57.48
C VAL A 513 -32.53 74.18 57.53
N ASP A 514 -31.79 73.43 58.36
CA ASP A 514 -30.32 73.41 58.39
C ASP A 514 -29.69 72.45 57.38
N LYS A 515 -30.49 71.63 56.65
CA LYS A 515 -30.04 70.61 55.70
C LYS A 515 -29.04 69.59 56.28
N VAL A 516 -29.09 69.35 57.61
CA VAL A 516 -28.20 68.39 58.32
C VAL A 516 -28.92 67.63 59.42
N THR A 517 -29.75 68.29 60.23
CA THR A 517 -30.44 67.65 61.36
C THR A 517 -31.70 66.94 60.85
N PRO A 518 -31.93 65.65 61.16
CA PRO A 518 -33.18 64.97 60.82
C PRO A 518 -34.42 65.70 61.38
N SER A 519 -35.47 65.76 60.55
CA SER A 519 -36.79 66.23 60.93
C SER A 519 -37.52 65.18 61.76
N MET A 520 -38.51 65.59 62.57
CA MET A 520 -39.44 64.62 63.18
C MET A 520 -40.32 63.93 62.13
N SER A 521 -40.47 64.52 60.94
CA SER A 521 -41.15 63.89 59.80
C SER A 521 -40.29 62.84 59.06
N ASN A 522 -39.05 62.59 59.49
CA ASN A 522 -38.18 61.55 58.91
C ASN A 522 -38.74 60.15 59.20
N GLU A 523 -39.09 59.90 60.46
CA GLU A 523 -39.66 58.63 60.92
C GLU A 523 -41.11 58.40 60.43
N ALA A 524 -41.64 59.30 59.59
CA ALA A 524 -42.97 59.25 59.01
C ALA A 524 -42.95 58.91 57.50
N ILE A 525 -41.79 58.58 56.92
CA ILE A 525 -41.65 58.22 55.50
C ILE A 525 -41.02 56.83 55.32
N ASN A 526 -41.20 56.24 54.14
CA ASN A 526 -40.30 55.24 53.60
C ASN A 526 -39.09 55.93 52.97
N HIS A 527 -37.89 55.48 53.30
CA HIS A 527 -36.63 56.03 52.80
C HIS A 527 -36.29 55.63 51.36
N THR A 528 -36.92 54.60 50.81
CA THR A 528 -36.73 54.24 49.38
C THR A 528 -37.86 54.85 48.56
N LEU A 529 -37.52 55.89 47.81
CA LEU A 529 -38.46 56.74 47.10
C LEU A 529 -38.55 56.34 45.63
N LYS A 530 -39.78 56.33 45.11
CA LYS A 530 -40.05 55.98 43.71
C LYS A 530 -39.93 57.21 42.83
N LEU A 531 -38.89 57.25 42.01
CA LEU A 531 -38.72 58.26 40.97
C LEU A 531 -39.21 57.68 39.63
N THR A 532 -40.30 58.24 39.12
CA THR A 532 -40.82 57.92 37.78
C THR A 532 -40.34 58.99 36.80
N VAL A 533 -39.81 58.56 35.66
CA VAL A 533 -39.45 59.42 34.53
C VAL A 533 -40.34 59.09 33.34
N GLU A 534 -41.09 60.06 32.83
CA GLU A 534 -42.02 59.92 31.70
C GLU A 534 -42.03 61.21 30.87
N ASP A 535 -41.81 61.13 29.55
CA ASP A 535 -41.65 62.27 28.64
C ASP A 535 -40.63 63.33 29.17
N GLY A 536 -39.58 62.86 29.87
CA GLY A 536 -38.57 63.72 30.52
C GLY A 536 -39.04 64.50 31.75
N LYS A 537 -40.25 64.24 32.27
CA LYS A 537 -40.71 64.73 33.58
C LYS A 537 -40.26 63.79 34.70
N TYR A 538 -40.01 64.34 35.88
CA TYR A 538 -39.49 63.64 37.03
C TYR A 538 -40.53 63.69 38.16
N THR A 539 -41.30 62.62 38.36
CA THR A 539 -42.31 62.53 39.43
C THR A 539 -41.74 61.74 40.59
N LEU A 540 -41.66 62.36 41.77
CA LEU A 540 -41.28 61.67 42.99
C LEU A 540 -42.52 61.21 43.73
N SER A 541 -42.54 59.94 44.12
CA SER A 541 -43.59 59.33 44.93
C SER A 541 -42.99 58.75 46.20
N MET A 542 -43.67 59.02 47.32
CA MET A 542 -43.21 58.75 48.67
C MET A 542 -44.35 58.11 49.45
N ASP A 543 -44.01 57.05 50.17
CA ASP A 543 -44.90 56.31 51.06
C ASP A 543 -44.77 56.87 52.49
N PHE A 544 -45.89 57.13 53.16
CA PHE A 544 -45.97 57.67 54.52
C PHE A 544 -46.41 56.61 55.53
N LYS A 545 -45.94 56.77 56.77
CA LYS A 545 -46.33 55.93 57.91
C LYS A 545 -46.67 56.72 59.15
N GLY A 546 -47.34 56.05 60.09
CA GLY A 546 -47.69 56.63 61.38
C GLY A 546 -46.45 56.99 62.20
N LEU A 547 -46.43 58.23 62.70
CA LEU A 547 -45.35 58.83 63.46
C LEU A 547 -45.62 58.72 64.98
N LYS A 548 -44.59 58.35 65.74
CA LYS A 548 -44.64 58.33 67.20
C LYS A 548 -43.91 59.53 67.81
N ILE A 549 -44.67 60.46 68.40
CA ILE A 549 -44.12 61.61 69.12
C ILE A 549 -44.19 61.34 70.63
N SER A 550 -43.04 61.01 71.23
CA SER A 550 -42.91 60.58 72.63
C SER A 550 -43.79 59.36 72.97
N SER A 551 -44.93 59.56 73.63
CA SER A 551 -45.87 58.50 74.02
C SER A 551 -47.16 58.50 73.20
N GLN A 552 -47.29 59.41 72.24
CA GLN A 552 -48.48 59.55 71.38
C GLN A 552 -48.15 59.13 69.94
N PHE A 553 -49.15 58.60 69.25
CA PHE A 553 -49.07 58.17 67.85
C PHE A 553 -50.04 59.02 67.02
N GLY A 554 -49.67 59.31 65.78
CA GLY A 554 -50.45 60.11 64.83
C GLY A 554 -49.79 60.06 63.45
N TYR A 555 -50.16 60.96 62.55
CA TYR A 555 -49.72 60.91 61.15
C TYR A 555 -49.33 62.30 60.63
N LEU A 556 -48.61 62.34 59.50
CA LEU A 556 -48.48 63.56 58.68
C LEU A 556 -49.86 63.92 58.12
N GLY A 557 -50.34 65.14 58.43
CA GLY A 557 -51.69 65.59 58.05
C GLY A 557 -51.78 66.16 56.64
N ALA A 558 -50.80 66.97 56.25
CA ALA A 558 -50.70 67.51 54.89
C ALA A 558 -49.24 67.77 54.53
N LEU A 559 -48.90 67.62 53.25
CA LEU A 559 -47.62 68.00 52.67
C LEU A 559 -47.86 69.03 51.56
N LYS A 560 -47.04 70.07 51.54
CA LYS A 560 -46.89 70.98 50.39
C LYS A 560 -45.42 71.01 50.00
N TYR A 561 -45.12 71.27 48.73
CA TYR A 561 -43.76 71.55 48.26
C TYR A 561 -43.65 73.02 47.81
N TYR A 562 -42.46 73.61 47.93
CA TYR A 562 -42.21 74.91 47.32
C TYR A 562 -41.78 74.68 45.87
N LYS A 563 -42.38 75.42 44.93
CA LYS A 563 -42.08 75.31 43.49
C LYS A 563 -40.68 75.82 43.16
N THR A 564 -40.19 75.44 41.98
CA THR A 564 -38.98 75.99 41.35
C THR A 564 -38.96 77.52 41.40
N GLY A 565 -37.80 78.09 41.69
CA GLY A 565 -37.63 79.53 41.94
C GLY A 565 -37.82 79.93 43.40
N TYR A 566 -37.80 78.98 44.34
CA TYR A 566 -37.79 79.26 45.77
C TYR A 566 -36.47 79.92 46.22
N SER A 567 -36.50 80.52 47.41
CA SER A 567 -35.39 81.21 48.05
C SER A 567 -35.32 80.85 49.54
N MET A 568 -34.29 81.27 50.26
CA MET A 568 -34.17 81.08 51.70
C MET A 568 -34.32 82.40 52.45
N ASP A 569 -34.91 82.38 53.64
CA ASP A 569 -34.81 83.47 54.61
C ASP A 569 -33.44 83.47 55.34
N GLN A 570 -33.23 84.48 56.19
CA GLN A 570 -31.98 84.63 56.96
C GLN A 570 -31.75 83.54 58.03
N TYR A 571 -32.67 82.59 58.19
CA TYR A 571 -32.62 81.46 59.11
C TYR A 571 -32.66 80.09 58.39
N GLY A 572 -32.64 80.07 57.05
CA GLY A 572 -32.69 78.86 56.22
C GLY A 572 -34.10 78.38 55.85
N ASN A 573 -35.16 79.07 56.27
CA ASN A 573 -36.53 78.68 55.91
C ASN A 573 -36.79 78.94 54.42
N PRO A 574 -37.35 77.99 53.65
CA PRO A 574 -37.76 78.24 52.28
C PRO A 574 -38.88 79.28 52.19
N ILE A 575 -38.73 80.24 51.27
CA ILE A 575 -39.71 81.23 50.84
C ILE A 575 -39.92 81.05 49.33
N GLY A 576 -41.15 80.76 48.91
CA GLY A 576 -41.53 80.59 47.51
C GLY A 576 -43.02 80.38 47.34
N GLU A 577 -43.48 80.10 46.12
CA GLU A 577 -44.84 79.66 45.87
C GLU A 577 -45.01 78.20 46.35
N LEU A 578 -46.02 77.94 47.18
CA LEU A 578 -46.36 76.59 47.64
C LEU A 578 -47.33 75.90 46.67
N ALA A 579 -47.11 74.60 46.46
CA ALA A 579 -48.00 73.69 45.76
C ALA A 579 -48.45 72.55 46.68
N ASP A 580 -49.68 72.10 46.50
CA ASP A 580 -50.17 70.86 47.09
C ASP A 580 -49.56 69.64 46.39
N VAL A 581 -49.27 68.58 47.15
CA VAL A 581 -48.95 67.26 46.58
C VAL A 581 -50.24 66.54 46.16
N THR A 582 -50.12 65.57 45.25
CA THR A 582 -51.19 64.59 45.03
C THR A 582 -51.13 63.55 46.14
N ALA A 583 -52.27 63.21 46.75
CA ALA A 583 -52.41 62.00 47.56
C ALA A 583 -52.96 60.89 46.66
N GLU A 584 -52.14 59.88 46.39
CA GLU A 584 -52.48 58.71 45.57
C GLU A 584 -53.32 57.71 46.38
N SER A 585 -52.99 57.58 47.67
CA SER A 585 -53.74 56.80 48.65
C SER A 585 -53.86 57.55 49.99
N TYR A 586 -54.72 57.04 50.86
CA TYR A 586 -54.95 57.53 52.21
C TYR A 586 -54.89 56.37 53.19
N GLN A 587 -54.43 56.65 54.40
CA GLN A 587 -54.26 55.68 55.48
C GLN A 587 -55.60 55.02 55.82
N THR A 588 -55.64 53.70 55.88
CA THR A 588 -56.85 52.92 56.24
C THR A 588 -56.62 51.96 57.41
N ASN A 589 -57.66 51.75 58.21
CA ASN A 589 -57.74 50.66 59.18
C ASN A 589 -57.81 49.29 58.46
N GLU A 590 -57.69 48.19 59.20
CA GLU A 590 -57.78 46.80 58.67
C GLU A 590 -59.09 46.50 57.90
N ASP A 591 -60.17 47.25 58.15
CA ASP A 591 -61.46 47.12 57.48
C ASP A 591 -61.61 47.99 56.22
N GLY A 592 -60.56 48.72 55.83
CA GLY A 592 -60.55 49.64 54.69
C GLY A 592 -61.20 51.01 54.95
N THR A 593 -61.61 51.31 56.18
CA THR A 593 -62.08 52.66 56.53
C THR A 593 -60.91 53.64 56.72
N LEU A 594 -61.06 54.89 56.29
CA LEU A 594 -60.03 55.92 56.43
C LEU A 594 -59.69 56.18 57.91
N ILE A 595 -58.40 56.31 58.21
CA ILE A 595 -57.93 56.56 59.58
C ILE A 595 -58.36 57.97 60.01
N SER A 596 -58.94 58.02 61.21
CA SER A 596 -59.40 59.25 61.87
C SER A 596 -59.11 59.11 63.37
N ASP A 597 -58.51 60.15 63.95
CA ASP A 597 -58.15 60.19 65.37
C ASP A 597 -58.69 61.47 66.04
N THR A 598 -58.12 61.88 67.17
CA THR A 598 -58.53 63.10 67.91
C THR A 598 -57.86 64.37 67.37
N PHE A 599 -56.95 64.24 66.40
CA PHE A 599 -56.15 65.32 65.82
C PHE A 599 -56.54 65.61 64.35
N GLY A 600 -57.01 64.62 63.61
CA GLY A 600 -57.31 64.72 62.18
C GLY A 600 -58.01 63.49 61.59
N THR A 601 -58.16 63.52 60.28
CA THR A 601 -58.83 62.50 59.46
C THR A 601 -58.32 62.60 58.01
N ASN A 602 -58.51 61.55 57.21
CA ASN A 602 -58.04 61.49 55.82
C ASN A 602 -56.52 61.75 55.71
N TYR A 603 -55.74 61.06 56.54
CA TYR A 603 -54.28 61.13 56.49
C TYR A 603 -53.75 60.53 55.17
N PRO A 604 -52.87 61.22 54.42
CA PRO A 604 -52.27 60.66 53.21
C PRO A 604 -51.36 59.46 53.52
N ASP A 605 -51.30 58.54 52.57
CA ASP A 605 -50.52 57.29 52.62
C ASP A 605 -49.40 57.39 51.58
N ILE A 606 -49.64 57.05 50.31
CA ILE A 606 -48.73 57.39 49.22
C ILE A 606 -49.06 58.79 48.69
N ILE A 607 -48.03 59.65 48.62
CA ILE A 607 -48.10 60.95 47.95
C ILE A 607 -47.23 60.97 46.68
N SER A 608 -47.52 61.89 45.76
CA SER A 608 -46.69 62.19 44.60
C SER A 608 -46.61 63.70 44.30
N PHE A 609 -45.49 64.13 43.71
CA PHE A 609 -45.35 65.48 43.16
C PHE A 609 -44.30 65.53 42.03
N GLU A 610 -44.45 66.51 41.14
CA GLU A 610 -43.45 66.83 40.10
C GLU A 610 -42.23 67.47 40.78
N MET A 611 -41.05 66.87 40.57
CA MET A 611 -39.80 67.26 41.21
C MET A 611 -39.30 68.60 40.66
N ILE A 612 -38.93 69.52 41.56
CA ILE A 612 -38.35 70.80 41.15
C ILE A 612 -37.00 70.62 40.46
N SER A 613 -36.69 71.47 39.49
CA SER A 613 -35.45 71.38 38.70
C SER A 613 -34.19 71.38 39.57
N GLU A 614 -34.18 72.18 40.62
CA GLU A 614 -33.05 72.43 41.53
C GLU A 614 -32.65 71.18 42.32
N ALA A 615 -33.61 70.30 42.64
CA ALA A 615 -33.32 69.08 43.41
C ALA A 615 -32.44 68.09 42.61
N ARG A 616 -32.42 68.17 41.27
CA ARG A 616 -31.50 67.39 40.43
C ARG A 616 -30.07 67.97 40.42
N GLU A 617 -29.90 69.23 40.82
CA GLU A 617 -28.59 69.88 40.96
C GLU A 617 -28.02 69.72 42.38
N ASP A 618 -28.82 69.95 43.43
CA ASP A 618 -28.35 69.98 44.82
C ASP A 618 -28.83 68.81 45.71
N GLY A 619 -29.78 68.00 45.24
CA GLY A 619 -30.35 66.88 45.99
C GLY A 619 -31.49 67.23 46.95
N TYR A 620 -31.98 68.48 47.01
CA TYR A 620 -32.92 68.93 48.03
C TYR A 620 -34.25 69.45 47.50
N VAL A 621 -35.36 68.83 47.94
CA VAL A 621 -36.72 69.36 47.75
C VAL A 621 -37.16 70.15 49.01
N PRO A 622 -37.49 71.45 48.91
CA PRO A 622 -38.11 72.22 49.98
C PRO A 622 -39.57 71.80 50.17
N LEU A 623 -39.94 71.46 51.41
CA LEU A 623 -41.27 70.99 51.77
C LEU A 623 -41.83 71.75 52.99
N GLN A 624 -43.15 71.77 53.11
CA GLN A 624 -43.88 72.23 54.27
C GLN A 624 -44.78 71.09 54.76
N VAL A 625 -44.49 70.57 55.95
CA VAL A 625 -45.26 69.52 56.63
C VAL A 625 -46.26 70.14 57.59
N PHE A 626 -47.45 69.56 57.67
CA PHE A 626 -48.41 69.79 58.75
C PHE A 626 -48.59 68.54 59.59
N VAL A 627 -48.37 68.65 60.90
CA VAL A 627 -48.47 67.56 61.90
C VAL A 627 -49.59 67.92 62.89
N PRO A 628 -50.82 67.38 62.74
CA PRO A 628 -51.98 67.86 63.51
C PRO A 628 -51.85 67.66 65.02
N ILE A 629 -51.15 66.60 65.44
CA ILE A 629 -50.86 66.34 66.86
C ILE A 629 -49.99 67.43 67.49
N MET A 630 -49.03 68.01 66.75
CA MET A 630 -48.22 69.14 67.22
C MET A 630 -49.08 70.40 67.36
N GLU A 631 -49.97 70.67 66.40
CA GLU A 631 -50.89 71.81 66.46
C GLU A 631 -51.84 71.74 67.67
N ASN A 632 -52.28 70.54 68.05
CA ASN A 632 -53.14 70.32 69.21
C ASN A 632 -52.35 70.42 70.54
N ILE A 633 -51.08 70.00 70.56
CA ILE A 633 -50.17 70.21 71.71
C ILE A 633 -49.85 71.71 71.90
N SER A 634 -49.63 72.45 70.82
CA SER A 634 -49.41 73.90 70.85
C SER A 634 -49.76 74.55 69.52
N ALA A 635 -50.78 75.41 69.52
CA ALA A 635 -51.26 76.08 68.32
C ALA A 635 -50.16 76.95 67.67
N GLY A 636 -50.02 76.84 66.35
CA GLY A 636 -48.95 77.43 65.55
C GLY A 636 -47.67 76.58 65.47
N THR A 637 -47.63 75.36 66.01
CA THR A 637 -46.44 74.48 65.94
C THR A 637 -46.61 73.26 65.03
N GLY A 638 -47.80 73.03 64.48
CA GLY A 638 -48.09 71.93 63.56
C GLY A 638 -47.50 72.11 62.17
N THR A 639 -47.41 73.34 61.66
CA THR A 639 -46.84 73.62 60.33
C THR A 639 -45.35 73.92 60.47
N GLN A 640 -44.50 73.14 59.78
CA GLN A 640 -43.05 73.31 59.80
C GLN A 640 -42.45 73.19 58.39
N SER A 641 -41.41 73.96 58.11
CA SER A 641 -40.61 73.83 56.88
C SER A 641 -39.50 72.81 57.08
N VAL A 642 -39.31 71.94 56.09
CA VAL A 642 -38.35 70.84 56.10
C VAL A 642 -37.76 70.67 54.69
N PHE A 643 -36.66 69.91 54.57
CA PHE A 643 -36.09 69.54 53.27
C PHE A 643 -36.08 68.02 53.13
N LEU A 644 -36.54 67.51 52.01
CA LEU A 644 -36.23 66.14 51.60
C LEU A 644 -34.88 66.15 50.88
N HIS A 645 -33.91 65.43 51.43
CA HIS A 645 -32.63 65.13 50.77
C HIS A 645 -32.76 63.86 49.94
N LEU A 646 -32.11 63.79 48.78
CA LEU A 646 -32.09 62.67 47.84
C LEU A 646 -30.64 62.28 47.54
N ASP A 647 -30.23 61.06 47.89
CA ASP A 647 -28.88 60.57 47.58
C ASP A 647 -28.79 60.03 46.15
N TRP A 648 -28.35 60.88 45.21
CA TRP A 648 -28.16 60.46 43.81
C TRP A 648 -27.13 59.34 43.61
N ASN A 649 -26.29 59.02 44.60
CA ASN A 649 -25.38 57.86 44.53
C ASN A 649 -26.10 56.53 44.77
N SER A 650 -27.30 56.55 45.39
CA SER A 650 -28.13 55.37 45.61
C SER A 650 -29.04 55.05 44.41
N LEU A 651 -29.01 55.88 43.36
CA LEU A 651 -29.94 55.83 42.24
C LEU A 651 -29.78 54.52 41.45
N LYS A 652 -30.81 53.67 41.50
CA LYS A 652 -30.89 52.40 40.76
C LYS A 652 -32.15 52.37 39.88
N LYS A 653 -32.10 51.63 38.77
CA LYS A 653 -33.31 51.29 38.00
C LYS A 653 -34.17 50.30 38.80
N ALA A 654 -35.48 50.44 38.73
CA ALA A 654 -36.45 49.67 39.51
C ALA A 654 -37.69 49.32 38.67
N THR A 655 -38.66 48.63 39.29
CA THR A 655 -39.97 48.29 38.72
C THR A 655 -41.08 48.88 39.58
N ALA A 656 -42.29 49.04 39.04
CA ALA A 656 -43.43 49.58 39.80
C ALA A 656 -43.70 48.82 41.11
N ASP A 657 -43.46 47.50 41.08
CA ASP A 657 -43.65 46.57 42.20
C ASP A 657 -42.35 46.27 43.00
N ASP A 658 -41.32 47.13 42.94
CA ASP A 658 -40.14 46.97 43.82
C ASP A 658 -40.57 47.13 45.29
N LEU A 659 -40.43 46.04 46.06
CA LEU A 659 -40.82 45.95 47.47
C LEU A 659 -40.15 47.00 48.36
N GLY A 660 -39.06 47.63 47.91
CA GLY A 660 -38.46 48.77 48.59
C GLY A 660 -39.41 49.97 48.72
N PHE A 661 -40.36 50.16 47.79
CA PHE A 661 -41.24 51.34 47.78
C PHE A 661 -42.40 51.31 48.79
N THR A 662 -42.64 50.19 49.46
CA THR A 662 -43.75 50.02 50.42
C THR A 662 -43.21 49.71 51.82
N ASP A 663 -43.61 50.46 52.85
CA ASP A 663 -43.33 50.07 54.23
C ASP A 663 -44.23 48.89 54.64
N THR A 664 -43.61 47.78 55.05
CA THR A 664 -44.30 46.58 55.54
C THR A 664 -44.58 46.62 57.05
N SER A 665 -44.34 47.75 57.71
CA SER A 665 -44.47 47.91 59.17
C SER A 665 -45.91 48.15 59.61
N THR A 666 -46.52 47.19 60.31
CA THR A 666 -47.88 47.31 60.83
C THR A 666 -48.03 48.45 61.86
N PRO A 667 -49.07 49.30 61.78
CA PRO A 667 -49.27 50.38 62.75
C PRO A 667 -49.51 49.86 64.18
N GLY A 668 -48.51 50.01 65.07
CA GLY A 668 -48.70 49.94 66.53
C GLY A 668 -47.73 49.09 67.35
N GLU A 669 -46.84 48.29 66.73
CA GLU A 669 -45.86 47.52 67.51
C GLU A 669 -44.71 48.39 68.05
N THR A 670 -44.10 47.96 69.16
CA THR A 670 -43.06 48.74 69.87
C THR A 670 -41.66 48.37 69.40
N GLU A 671 -40.87 49.37 69.01
CA GLU A 671 -39.45 49.18 68.70
C GLU A 671 -38.68 48.54 69.88
N GLY A 672 -38.11 47.36 69.61
CA GLY A 672 -37.03 46.79 70.40
C GLY A 672 -35.68 47.14 69.79
N SER A 673 -34.94 48.06 70.40
CA SER A 673 -33.62 48.52 69.95
C SER A 673 -32.66 47.37 69.55
N GLY A 674 -32.42 47.18 68.25
CA GLY A 674 -31.44 46.27 67.69
C GLY A 674 -30.59 46.97 66.62
N ASN A 675 -29.26 47.00 66.79
CA ASN A 675 -28.36 47.74 65.90
C ASN A 675 -28.07 46.96 64.59
N LYS A 676 -27.73 47.69 63.53
CA LYS A 676 -27.47 47.19 62.16
C LYS A 676 -26.42 46.07 62.12
N THR A 677 -26.67 45.06 61.28
CA THR A 677 -25.89 44.81 60.04
C THR A 677 -26.73 44.04 59.03
N ASP A 678 -26.89 44.59 57.83
CA ASP A 678 -27.39 43.89 56.65
C ASP A 678 -26.25 43.11 55.96
N THR A 679 -26.54 41.89 55.50
CA THR A 679 -26.07 41.38 54.20
C THR A 679 -26.97 40.23 53.71
N GLY A 680 -27.84 40.52 52.73
CA GLY A 680 -28.11 39.64 51.59
C GLY A 680 -28.74 38.25 51.83
N ILE A 681 -30.08 38.20 51.81
CA ILE A 681 -30.83 37.02 51.31
C ILE A 681 -31.04 37.26 49.79
N GLY A 682 -30.79 36.34 48.87
CA GLY A 682 -30.56 34.89 49.02
C GLY A 682 -31.68 34.04 48.41
N ASN A 683 -32.39 34.53 47.38
CA ASN A 683 -33.63 33.92 46.90
C ASN A 683 -33.42 32.85 45.82
N THR A 684 -32.91 31.69 46.23
CA THR A 684 -33.03 30.43 45.47
C THR A 684 -34.24 29.65 45.99
N LEU A 685 -34.81 28.75 45.16
CA LEU A 685 -36.02 27.91 45.35
C LEU A 685 -37.29 28.55 44.72
N LYS A 686 -38.26 27.80 44.18
CA LYS A 686 -38.65 26.41 44.51
C LYS A 686 -39.30 25.64 43.34
N SER A 687 -38.81 24.40 43.12
CA SER A 687 -39.63 23.22 42.80
C SER A 687 -40.32 23.13 41.40
N ASN A 688 -40.78 21.96 40.91
CA ASN A 688 -40.88 20.65 41.54
C ASN A 688 -40.92 19.45 40.55
N SER A 689 -40.92 18.23 41.12
CA SER A 689 -41.71 17.05 40.69
C SER A 689 -41.04 15.85 39.98
N LEU A 690 -40.75 14.80 40.78
CA LEU A 690 -40.83 13.33 40.54
C LEU A 690 -40.22 12.69 39.26
N GLY A 691 -39.58 11.50 39.33
CA GLY A 691 -39.29 10.62 40.48
C GLY A 691 -38.88 9.18 40.07
N LYS A 692 -38.74 8.27 41.06
CA LYS A 692 -38.30 6.84 40.98
C LYS A 692 -36.81 6.62 40.64
N SER A 693 -35.95 6.07 41.52
CA SER A 693 -35.82 4.69 42.07
C SER A 693 -35.04 3.73 41.14
N SER A 694 -34.13 2.85 41.56
CA SER A 694 -33.89 2.24 42.90
C SER A 694 -32.47 1.64 43.06
N SER A 695 -32.17 1.10 44.27
CA SER A 695 -31.27 -0.05 44.56
C SER A 695 -29.80 -0.03 44.04
N LEU A 696 -28.77 0.16 44.89
CA LEU A 696 -28.18 -0.82 45.85
C LEU A 696 -27.18 -1.84 45.26
N SER A 697 -25.88 -1.50 45.28
CA SER A 697 -24.70 -2.35 45.62
C SER A 697 -23.43 -1.50 45.38
N SER A 698 -22.58 -1.19 46.36
CA SER A 698 -21.56 -2.05 47.02
C SER A 698 -20.63 -2.77 46.02
N GLY A 699 -19.30 -2.59 46.01
CA GLY A 699 -18.39 -1.98 47.00
C GLY A 699 -17.34 -3.00 47.46
N LEU A 700 -16.24 -2.54 48.10
CA LEU A 700 -15.02 -3.32 48.43
C LEU A 700 -14.21 -3.77 47.18
N SER A 701 -12.92 -3.48 46.95
CA SER A 701 -11.75 -3.02 47.73
C SER A 701 -10.82 -4.12 48.30
N GLY A 702 -9.51 -3.92 48.08
CA GLY A 702 -8.41 -4.77 48.58
C GLY A 702 -8.14 -6.05 47.77
N SER A 703 -6.98 -6.72 47.89
CA SER A 703 -5.70 -6.29 48.49
C SER A 703 -4.58 -7.27 48.07
N GLY A 704 -3.31 -6.86 48.23
CA GLY A 704 -2.10 -7.67 47.92
C GLY A 704 -1.48 -7.29 46.57
N SER A 705 -0.20 -6.91 46.45
CA SER A 705 1.07 -7.56 46.88
C SER A 705 1.47 -8.73 45.95
N ASN A 706 2.75 -8.91 45.57
CA ASN A 706 3.98 -8.21 45.96
C ASN A 706 5.10 -8.44 44.90
N LEU A 707 6.26 -7.76 45.04
CA LEU A 707 7.65 -8.22 44.76
C LEU A 707 7.94 -9.19 43.56
N ASN A 708 8.98 -9.01 42.72
CA ASN A 708 10.15 -8.11 42.70
C ASN A 708 10.86 -8.15 41.31
N LYS A 709 11.89 -7.32 41.14
CA LYS A 709 12.94 -7.31 40.09
C LYS A 709 13.51 -8.72 39.82
N ASN A 710 14.04 -9.05 38.64
CA ASN A 710 15.33 -8.60 38.09
C ASN A 710 15.46 -9.10 36.61
N THR A 711 15.99 -8.39 35.60
CA THR A 711 17.42 -8.26 35.18
C THR A 711 18.29 -9.52 35.41
N ALA A 712 19.20 -10.00 34.55
CA ALA A 712 19.90 -9.42 33.38
C ALA A 712 20.61 -10.52 32.55
N ALA A 713 21.09 -10.15 31.35
CA ALA A 713 22.19 -10.79 30.57
C ALA A 713 22.05 -12.26 30.08
N GLY A 714 22.62 -12.65 28.93
CA GLY A 714 23.31 -11.87 27.89
C GLY A 714 24.37 -12.70 27.12
N LYS A 715 25.10 -12.03 26.20
CA LYS A 715 26.27 -12.52 25.42
C LYS A 715 25.96 -13.56 24.32
N ASN A 716 26.18 -13.22 23.04
CA ASN A 716 27.40 -13.49 22.22
C ASN A 716 27.20 -14.73 21.31
N ALA A 717 27.78 -14.83 20.11
CA ALA A 717 28.38 -13.84 19.20
C ALA A 717 28.58 -14.46 17.79
N ALA A 718 28.75 -13.58 16.78
CA ALA A 718 29.49 -13.77 15.52
C ALA A 718 29.48 -15.14 14.78
N THR A 719 28.76 -15.21 13.65
CA THR A 719 29.17 -15.75 12.32
C THR A 719 27.96 -15.61 11.37
N GLY A 720 28.08 -15.41 10.06
CA GLY A 720 29.25 -15.13 9.21
C GLY A 720 28.77 -14.96 7.76
N ILE A 721 29.34 -14.04 6.98
CA ILE A 721 28.88 -13.73 5.61
C ILE A 721 29.60 -14.62 4.58
N PRO A 722 28.88 -15.47 3.82
CA PRO A 722 29.27 -15.82 2.46
C PRO A 722 28.68 -14.75 1.49
N GLY A 723 29.42 -14.09 0.62
CA GLY A 723 30.83 -14.30 0.24
C GLY A 723 30.93 -14.52 -1.26
N GLN A 724 30.75 -13.46 -2.06
CA GLN A 724 30.91 -13.54 -3.52
C GLN A 724 32.36 -13.87 -3.89
N GLN A 725 32.58 -15.16 -4.17
CA GLN A 725 33.66 -15.69 -4.98
C GLN A 725 33.00 -16.76 -5.87
N GLY A 726 33.36 -16.97 -7.13
CA GLY A 726 34.56 -16.51 -7.83
C GLY A 726 34.95 -17.55 -8.89
N MET A 727 33.97 -18.12 -9.58
CA MET A 727 34.13 -19.22 -10.54
C MET A 727 34.72 -18.71 -11.87
N ALA A 728 36.01 -18.43 -11.87
CA ALA A 728 36.73 -17.84 -13.00
C ALA A 728 37.74 -18.81 -13.65
N THR A 729 37.37 -20.07 -13.89
CA THR A 729 38.19 -21.05 -14.64
C THR A 729 37.35 -22.13 -15.35
N ALA A 730 36.90 -21.86 -16.58
CA ALA A 730 36.43 -22.90 -17.53
C ALA A 730 36.45 -22.47 -19.02
N ALA A 731 37.07 -21.33 -19.37
CA ALA A 731 36.99 -20.74 -20.71
C ALA A 731 38.28 -20.97 -21.53
N THR A 732 38.58 -22.22 -21.89
CA THR A 732 39.65 -22.59 -22.84
C THR A 732 39.31 -23.95 -23.46
N LEU A 733 39.56 -24.12 -24.77
CA LEU A 733 38.84 -24.99 -25.73
C LEU A 733 37.48 -24.39 -26.15
N CYS A 734 37.12 -24.26 -27.44
CA CYS A 734 37.88 -24.55 -28.67
C CYS A 734 37.50 -23.58 -29.83
N VAL A 735 38.04 -22.36 -29.82
CA VAL A 735 37.72 -21.30 -30.82
C VAL A 735 38.50 -21.49 -32.14
N THR A 736 38.52 -22.72 -32.67
CA THR A 736 39.24 -23.07 -33.92
C THR A 736 38.38 -23.86 -34.92
N ALA A 737 37.06 -23.97 -34.69
CA ALA A 737 36.13 -24.70 -35.58
C ALA A 737 35.41 -23.81 -36.61
N LEU A 738 35.06 -22.56 -36.30
CA LEU A 738 34.18 -21.75 -37.17
C LEU A 738 34.76 -21.38 -38.55
N ALA A 739 36.08 -21.44 -38.74
CA ALA A 739 36.68 -21.26 -40.07
C ALA A 739 36.31 -22.39 -41.07
N GLY A 740 35.79 -23.52 -40.59
CA GLY A 740 35.46 -24.68 -41.43
C GLY A 740 34.11 -24.58 -42.18
N ALA A 741 33.08 -23.97 -41.57
CA ALA A 741 31.72 -23.99 -42.11
C ALA A 741 31.59 -23.17 -43.41
N VAL A 742 32.01 -21.90 -43.36
CA VAL A 742 32.10 -21.01 -44.54
C VAL A 742 32.97 -21.63 -45.65
N GLY A 743 34.05 -22.32 -45.25
CA GLY A 743 34.93 -23.04 -46.16
C GLY A 743 34.26 -24.21 -46.89
N PHE A 744 33.31 -24.92 -46.26
CA PHE A 744 32.64 -26.06 -46.88
C PHE A 744 31.65 -25.64 -47.97
N ILE A 745 30.84 -24.60 -47.70
CA ILE A 745 29.90 -24.02 -48.68
C ILE A 745 30.68 -23.41 -49.87
N ALA A 746 31.72 -22.63 -49.59
CA ALA A 746 32.60 -22.07 -50.62
C ALA A 746 33.34 -23.13 -51.45
N LYS A 747 33.70 -24.27 -50.85
CA LYS A 747 34.37 -25.37 -51.56
C LYS A 747 33.42 -26.13 -52.49
N LYS A 748 32.18 -26.43 -52.05
CA LYS A 748 31.18 -27.11 -52.89
C LYS A 748 30.85 -26.30 -54.15
N ARG A 749 30.77 -24.96 -54.04
CA ARG A 749 30.61 -24.05 -55.19
C ARG A 749 31.72 -24.22 -56.22
N LYS A 750 32.99 -24.31 -55.78
CA LYS A 750 34.16 -24.42 -56.65
C LYS A 750 34.31 -25.80 -57.32
N GLU A 751 33.63 -26.83 -56.83
CA GLU A 751 33.55 -28.14 -57.49
C GLU A 751 32.38 -28.21 -58.49
N LEU A 752 31.24 -27.53 -58.22
CA LEU A 752 30.16 -27.40 -59.21
C LEU A 752 30.52 -26.48 -60.39
N ASP A 753 31.21 -25.36 -60.16
CA ASP A 753 31.71 -24.46 -61.22
C ASP A 753 32.85 -25.09 -62.07
N SER A 754 33.04 -26.42 -62.02
CA SER A 754 34.14 -27.16 -62.68
C SER A 754 33.73 -28.46 -63.39
N LYS A 755 32.42 -28.69 -63.62
CA LYS A 755 31.87 -29.84 -64.34
C LYS A 755 30.92 -29.44 -65.46
#